data_AF-A0A1Y2AGU1-F1
#
_entry.id   AF-A0A1Y2AGU1-F1
#
_cell.length_a   1.000
_cell.length_b   1.000
_cell.length_c   1.000
_cell.angle_alpha   90.00
_cell.angle_beta   90.00
_cell.angle_gamma   90.00
#
_symmetry.space_group_name_H-M   'P 1'
#
loop_
_entity.id
_entity.type
_entity.pdbx_description
1 polymer ?
#
loop_
_entity_poly.entity_id
_entity_poly.type
_entity_poly.pdbx_seq_one_letter_code
_entity_poly.pdbx_strand_id
1 'polypeptide(L)'
;MAESKLKRVTENENQDFTVEPPNKKRKESSDLLKKFKCKYFYIDKSLLIKEFLQDDSEIVCVTRPSGFGKTTNLTMLRYFFEMSYENIKENEFQNLRNKKYFENLLISKEKEDDQTYLDKYQGKYPVIYIDFSSAFKIEKTFEATIESYKSFIKKLFRSYKNINLKNLDKYDKEQWENFQSGIFSLYELKESISFLCLSLNKAFNKNIILLIDNYDSPILNTVNTSFYNKFYKFYDEVFLEIFNQDKRHHYLFKTFITRNLNKIPILMNYEMLKKDYIEKHREIIWTLLVGYGYLIYDYRTVTTNFDFKIVKLEIRTNDVSEFIKNKLSSWKQNLCKDEKIKNTIDSLTRNYDEERIIEFLKDKIKSNLGYGTGYDYYENEFLDKYYSIIYSLLSLSDECEVVTKKKFNENDNIRELLIIPKKNLKSNNNKNDIVYIIINYNDIVKEGCIEALDYNENLEFDDIKLKEKYDKIIKFGIAFKKEYCDVIYEINYGNCFKKKEMQKEIYTGEEFQYASNKNFYLIDKTKMISKLINHEEIIAYLITRPRRFGKSLNLSMIKEFFEKPINEIENEDKKFVFDGLEVSKDRKNMRHFHKYPVIYLNFKGIQGNNFKEIKNFLIDIISTLFKNMRNKIEFEKLGDLDKRNWIEIENKNNTMLLSSTLSFMCSCLKKFYKRRCIILIDEYDKVLINSKRVNVFDKVQPIIEGIFSSTFKKNTNLYFGVITGCYSFGLSSSNSGANNITKCTLLNDLYFSDCYGFTEDELKNVLSHFNISDSKEKSDDIEDGIKERLRKKYGGYSCVSNIGIIKNIYNPYSVMKFVQKNKNKRDNFELSNYWIYSEKNEKLKNLLKNSLVTEQESGYGIIDIGFPNEKEKKKKCLIEMKVNDENIKEYEDNEDDNKI
;
A
#
# COMPACT_ATOMS: atom_id res chain seq x y z
N MET A 1 -69.41 11.11 -30.52
CA MET A 1 -68.70 9.86 -30.89
C MET A 1 -67.41 9.77 -30.08
N ALA A 2 -66.95 8.56 -29.76
CA ALA A 2 -65.60 8.23 -29.29
C ALA A 2 -64.95 9.14 -28.21
N GLU A 3 -65.40 9.02 -26.95
CA GLU A 3 -64.61 9.39 -25.76
C GLU A 3 -64.76 8.33 -24.65
N SER A 4 -63.65 7.70 -24.24
CA SER A 4 -63.51 6.96 -22.96
C SER A 4 -62.02 6.67 -22.70
N LYS A 5 -61.25 7.63 -22.18
CA LYS A 5 -60.99 7.89 -20.75
C LYS A 5 -60.32 6.73 -19.99
N LEU A 6 -59.13 7.04 -19.48
CA LEU A 6 -58.24 6.18 -18.68
C LEU A 6 -58.91 5.59 -17.43
N LYS A 7 -58.37 4.46 -16.95
CA LYS A 7 -58.02 4.32 -15.52
C LYS A 7 -56.80 3.42 -15.34
N ARG A 8 -55.95 3.78 -14.36
CA ARG A 8 -54.89 2.92 -13.82
C ARG A 8 -55.50 1.97 -12.77
N VAL A 9 -54.95 0.77 -12.65
CA VAL A 9 -54.82 0.04 -11.38
C VAL A 9 -53.42 -0.57 -11.36
N THR A 10 -52.72 -0.47 -10.23
CA THR A 10 -51.45 -1.14 -9.93
C THR A 10 -51.70 -2.34 -9.02
N GLU A 11 -50.71 -3.23 -8.90
CA GLU A 11 -50.57 -4.24 -7.84
C GLU A 11 -51.69 -5.30 -7.73
N ASN A 12 -51.34 -6.56 -8.03
CA ASN A 12 -51.23 -7.61 -7.00
C ASN A 12 -50.72 -8.93 -7.58
N GLU A 13 -50.19 -9.79 -6.71
CA GLU A 13 -49.93 -11.23 -6.89
C GLU A 13 -48.94 -11.60 -8.05
N ASN A 14 -47.78 -12.23 -7.81
CA ASN A 14 -47.44 -13.22 -6.78
C ASN A 14 -48.41 -14.42 -6.74
N GLN A 15 -48.65 -15.03 -7.90
CA GLN A 15 -49.09 -16.43 -8.00
C GLN A 15 -48.02 -17.26 -8.71
N ASP A 16 -47.65 -18.40 -8.11
CA ASP A 16 -46.70 -19.36 -8.67
C ASP A 16 -47.24 -19.98 -9.96
N PHE A 17 -46.67 -19.56 -11.10
CA PHE A 17 -46.92 -20.22 -12.39
C PHE A 17 -46.09 -21.51 -12.50
N THR A 18 -46.45 -22.50 -11.67
CA THR A 18 -46.11 -23.92 -11.88
C THR A 18 -46.88 -24.46 -13.09
N VAL A 19 -46.59 -23.93 -14.27
CA VAL A 19 -47.13 -24.40 -15.54
C VAL A 19 -46.57 -25.79 -15.81
N GLU A 20 -47.36 -26.83 -15.58
CA GLU A 20 -47.07 -28.15 -16.09
C GLU A 20 -46.85 -28.07 -17.62
N PRO A 21 -45.75 -28.62 -18.17
CA PRO A 21 -45.53 -28.61 -19.61
C PRO A 21 -46.68 -29.38 -20.29
N PRO A 22 -47.32 -28.82 -21.34
CA PRO A 22 -48.64 -29.26 -21.78
C PRO A 22 -48.67 -30.72 -22.24
N ASN A 23 -49.59 -31.50 -21.67
CA ASN A 23 -49.77 -32.93 -21.94
C ASN A 23 -50.28 -33.22 -23.38
N LYS A 24 -49.39 -33.11 -24.38
CA LYS A 24 -49.54 -33.77 -25.69
C LYS A 24 -48.36 -34.72 -25.95
N LYS A 25 -48.30 -35.76 -25.12
CA LYS A 25 -47.33 -36.86 -25.23
C LYS A 25 -47.51 -37.63 -26.55
N ARG A 26 -46.62 -37.40 -27.53
CA ARG A 26 -46.15 -38.54 -28.34
C ARG A 26 -45.40 -39.46 -27.37
N LYS A 27 -45.90 -40.68 -27.18
CA LYS A 27 -45.15 -41.73 -26.46
C LYS A 27 -44.03 -42.25 -27.37
N GLU A 28 -42.94 -41.50 -27.46
CA GLU A 28 -41.65 -42.09 -27.83
C GLU A 28 -41.28 -43.17 -26.80
N SER A 29 -40.62 -44.24 -27.25
CA SER A 29 -40.47 -45.43 -26.41
C SER A 29 -39.62 -45.16 -25.18
N SER A 30 -39.98 -45.79 -24.05
CA SER A 30 -39.22 -45.72 -22.79
C SER A 30 -37.74 -46.05 -23.01
N ASP A 31 -37.49 -46.90 -24.00
CA ASP A 31 -36.21 -47.53 -24.24
C ASP A 31 -35.29 -46.61 -25.03
N LEU A 32 -35.82 -45.81 -25.97
CA LEU A 32 -35.07 -44.73 -26.62
C LEU A 32 -34.65 -43.66 -25.61
N LEU A 33 -35.58 -43.25 -24.72
CA LEU A 33 -35.27 -42.29 -23.65
C LEU A 33 -34.15 -42.80 -22.74
N LYS A 34 -34.25 -44.05 -22.25
CA LYS A 34 -33.18 -44.71 -21.47
C LYS A 34 -31.87 -44.79 -22.26
N LYS A 35 -31.91 -45.20 -23.53
CA LYS A 35 -30.75 -45.44 -24.38
C LYS A 35 -29.95 -44.16 -24.65
N PHE A 36 -30.63 -43.04 -24.93
CA PHE A 36 -30.01 -41.73 -25.14
C PHE A 36 -29.90 -40.88 -23.85
N LYS A 37 -30.03 -41.50 -22.66
CA LYS A 37 -29.89 -40.86 -21.33
C LYS A 37 -30.87 -39.68 -21.08
N CYS A 38 -32.01 -39.67 -21.75
CA CYS A 38 -33.04 -38.62 -21.64
C CYS A 38 -34.03 -38.95 -20.50
N LYS A 39 -34.35 -37.97 -19.64
CA LYS A 39 -35.17 -38.20 -18.43
C LYS A 39 -36.69 -38.22 -18.65
N TYR A 40 -37.20 -37.43 -19.60
CA TYR A 40 -38.65 -37.15 -19.70
C TYR A 40 -39.18 -37.20 -21.13
N PHE A 41 -38.48 -36.55 -22.06
CA PHE A 41 -38.75 -36.56 -23.49
C PHE A 41 -37.42 -36.48 -24.25
N TYR A 42 -37.45 -36.84 -25.53
CA TYR A 42 -36.39 -36.59 -26.50
C TYR A 42 -36.93 -35.59 -27.53
N ILE A 43 -36.02 -34.88 -28.20
CA ILE A 43 -36.35 -34.07 -29.38
C ILE A 43 -35.50 -34.65 -30.49
N ASP A 44 -36.16 -35.09 -31.55
CA ASP A 44 -35.48 -35.68 -32.69
C ASP A 44 -34.51 -34.69 -33.34
N LYS A 45 -33.23 -35.01 -33.24
CA LYS A 45 -32.10 -34.33 -33.89
C LYS A 45 -31.28 -35.32 -34.72
N SER A 46 -31.89 -36.41 -35.16
CA SER A 46 -31.21 -37.48 -35.92
C SER A 46 -30.66 -37.00 -37.27
N LEU A 47 -31.18 -35.91 -37.84
CA LEU A 47 -30.59 -35.25 -39.02
C LEU A 47 -29.14 -34.78 -38.80
N LEU A 48 -28.69 -34.63 -37.55
CA LEU A 48 -27.26 -34.40 -37.24
C LEU A 48 -26.36 -35.54 -37.76
N ILE A 49 -26.87 -36.76 -37.94
CA ILE A 49 -26.14 -37.85 -38.60
C ILE A 49 -25.83 -37.49 -40.06
N LYS A 50 -26.82 -36.96 -40.78
CA LYS A 50 -26.66 -36.50 -42.17
C LYS A 50 -25.74 -35.29 -42.24
N GLU A 51 -25.97 -34.27 -41.39
CA GLU A 51 -25.10 -33.09 -41.30
C GLU A 51 -23.64 -33.49 -41.01
N PHE A 52 -23.41 -34.42 -40.07
CA PHE A 52 -22.07 -34.91 -39.73
C PHE A 52 -21.39 -35.67 -40.88
N LEU A 53 -22.16 -36.41 -41.69
CA LEU A 53 -21.65 -37.14 -42.85
C LEU A 53 -21.42 -36.25 -44.08
N GLN A 54 -22.22 -35.19 -44.27
CA GLN A 54 -22.16 -34.29 -45.43
C GLN A 54 -21.24 -33.08 -45.25
N ASP A 55 -20.85 -32.74 -44.03
CA ASP A 55 -19.81 -31.73 -43.74
C ASP A 55 -18.44 -32.22 -44.27
N ASP A 56 -17.64 -31.36 -44.92
CA ASP A 56 -16.34 -31.78 -45.49
C ASP A 56 -15.22 -31.97 -44.42
N SER A 57 -15.46 -31.59 -43.16
CA SER A 57 -14.43 -31.61 -42.11
C SER A 57 -14.22 -33.00 -41.52
N GLU A 58 -12.98 -33.48 -41.56
CA GLU A 58 -12.52 -34.70 -40.86
C GLU A 58 -12.81 -34.63 -39.34
N ILE A 59 -12.75 -33.43 -38.75
CA ILE A 59 -12.92 -33.17 -37.32
C ILE A 59 -14.00 -32.11 -37.10
N VAL A 60 -15.20 -32.54 -36.72
CA VAL A 60 -16.31 -31.65 -36.35
C VAL A 60 -16.23 -31.35 -34.84
N CYS A 61 -16.26 -30.08 -34.43
CA CYS A 61 -16.18 -29.70 -33.03
C CYS A 61 -17.30 -28.76 -32.55
N VAL A 62 -18.00 -29.15 -31.47
CA VAL A 62 -19.19 -28.45 -30.96
C VAL A 62 -18.91 -27.81 -29.60
N THR A 63 -18.97 -26.48 -29.58
CA THR A 63 -18.58 -25.56 -28.50
C THR A 63 -19.79 -24.96 -27.76
N ARG A 64 -20.81 -25.78 -27.47
CA ARG A 64 -22.04 -25.33 -26.76
C ARG A 64 -21.91 -25.49 -25.24
N PRO A 65 -22.72 -24.78 -24.43
CA PRO A 65 -22.67 -24.88 -22.96
C PRO A 65 -23.03 -26.28 -22.44
N SER A 66 -22.82 -26.52 -21.15
CA SER A 66 -23.36 -27.69 -20.46
C SER A 66 -24.89 -27.70 -20.53
N GLY A 67 -25.51 -28.89 -20.56
CA GLY A 67 -26.96 -29.07 -20.66
C GLY A 67 -27.55 -28.96 -22.08
N PHE A 68 -26.83 -28.44 -23.08
CA PHE A 68 -27.34 -28.24 -24.47
C PHE A 68 -27.54 -29.54 -25.31
N GLY A 69 -27.54 -30.71 -24.67
CA GLY A 69 -27.73 -32.01 -25.35
C GLY A 69 -26.50 -32.58 -26.06
N LYS A 70 -25.30 -32.00 -25.86
CA LYS A 70 -24.04 -32.44 -26.49
C LYS A 70 -23.77 -33.95 -26.32
N THR A 71 -23.74 -34.43 -25.09
CA THR A 71 -23.57 -35.85 -24.74
C THR A 71 -24.68 -36.73 -25.31
N THR A 72 -25.92 -36.23 -25.39
CA THR A 72 -27.06 -36.94 -26.00
C THR A 72 -26.84 -37.14 -27.50
N ASN A 73 -26.45 -36.09 -28.21
CA ASN A 73 -26.10 -36.15 -29.63
C ASN A 73 -24.93 -37.11 -29.88
N LEU A 74 -23.85 -37.02 -29.09
CA LEU A 74 -22.71 -37.93 -29.15
C LEU A 74 -23.09 -39.40 -28.87
N THR A 75 -23.98 -39.64 -27.90
CA THR A 75 -24.52 -40.97 -27.59
C THR A 75 -25.39 -41.51 -28.74
N MET A 76 -26.14 -40.64 -29.42
CA MET A 76 -26.97 -40.98 -30.57
C MET A 76 -26.11 -41.31 -31.81
N LEU A 77 -25.08 -40.51 -32.11
CA LEU A 77 -24.07 -40.81 -33.15
C LEU A 77 -23.39 -42.15 -32.88
N ARG A 78 -22.97 -42.41 -31.63
CA ARG A 78 -22.39 -43.70 -31.23
C ARG A 78 -23.31 -44.87 -31.59
N TYR A 79 -24.57 -44.87 -31.11
CA TYR A 79 -25.50 -45.97 -31.36
C TYR A 79 -25.99 -46.08 -32.81
N PHE A 80 -25.77 -45.06 -33.64
CA PHE A 80 -25.98 -45.16 -35.07
C PHE A 80 -24.83 -45.90 -35.76
N PHE A 81 -23.58 -45.49 -35.52
CA PHE A 81 -22.43 -46.03 -36.27
C PHE A 81 -21.81 -47.32 -35.71
N GLU A 82 -21.86 -47.53 -34.39
CA GLU A 82 -21.12 -48.58 -33.67
C GLU A 82 -21.56 -49.99 -34.09
N MET A 83 -20.66 -50.71 -34.76
CA MET A 83 -20.81 -52.14 -35.06
C MET A 83 -20.64 -53.00 -33.81
N SER A 84 -21.19 -54.22 -33.83
CA SER A 84 -20.83 -55.24 -32.84
C SER A 84 -19.39 -55.71 -33.04
N TYR A 85 -18.74 -55.99 -31.92
CA TYR A 85 -17.37 -56.51 -31.85
C TYR A 85 -17.31 -58.05 -31.69
N GLU A 86 -18.47 -58.69 -31.60
CA GLU A 86 -18.64 -60.16 -31.52
C GLU A 86 -18.93 -60.73 -32.94
N ASN A 87 -19.39 -61.98 -33.10
CA ASN A 87 -19.37 -62.63 -34.43
C ASN A 87 -20.27 -61.92 -35.46
N ILE A 88 -20.01 -62.15 -36.76
CA ILE A 88 -20.73 -61.52 -37.88
C ILE A 88 -22.27 -61.65 -37.74
N LYS A 89 -22.76 -62.82 -37.31
CA LYS A 89 -24.20 -63.07 -37.07
C LYS A 89 -24.76 -62.26 -35.88
N GLU A 90 -23.94 -62.02 -34.86
CA GLU A 90 -24.30 -61.21 -33.69
C GLU A 90 -24.28 -59.71 -34.06
N ASN A 91 -23.45 -59.31 -35.02
CA ASN A 91 -23.47 -57.96 -35.62
C ASN A 91 -24.77 -57.69 -36.39
N GLU A 92 -25.22 -58.60 -37.25
CA GLU A 92 -26.53 -58.49 -37.92
C GLU A 92 -27.68 -58.37 -36.91
N PHE A 93 -27.69 -59.22 -35.87
CA PHE A 93 -28.73 -59.22 -34.85
C PHE A 93 -28.72 -57.97 -33.96
N GLN A 94 -27.54 -57.45 -33.61
CA GLN A 94 -27.42 -56.22 -32.82
C GLN A 94 -27.72 -54.96 -33.67
N ASN A 95 -27.41 -54.98 -34.96
CA ASN A 95 -27.81 -53.92 -35.90
C ASN A 95 -29.33 -53.92 -36.10
N LEU A 96 -29.97 -55.08 -36.24
CA LEU A 96 -31.44 -55.22 -36.23
C LEU A 96 -32.09 -54.71 -34.92
N ARG A 97 -31.41 -54.84 -33.77
CA ARG A 97 -31.84 -54.25 -32.50
C ARG A 97 -31.66 -52.74 -32.47
N ASN A 98 -30.55 -52.22 -32.99
CA ASN A 98 -30.28 -50.79 -33.03
C ASN A 98 -31.17 -50.04 -34.05
N LYS A 99 -31.53 -50.67 -35.18
CA LYS A 99 -32.37 -50.09 -36.24
C LYS A 99 -33.71 -49.56 -35.70
N LYS A 100 -34.32 -50.29 -34.76
CA LYS A 100 -35.57 -49.92 -34.05
C LYS A 100 -35.52 -48.59 -33.29
N TYR A 101 -34.35 -48.09 -32.90
CA TYR A 101 -34.22 -46.77 -32.27
C TYR A 101 -34.23 -45.62 -33.29
N PHE A 102 -34.02 -45.90 -34.58
CA PHE A 102 -33.91 -44.89 -35.65
C PHE A 102 -35.03 -44.98 -36.69
N GLU A 103 -35.70 -46.14 -36.85
CA GLU A 103 -36.81 -46.37 -37.79
C GLU A 103 -37.89 -45.28 -37.82
N ASN A 104 -38.20 -44.67 -36.67
CA ASN A 104 -39.24 -43.65 -36.53
C ASN A 104 -38.70 -42.21 -36.44
N LEU A 105 -37.38 -42.02 -36.55
CA LEU A 105 -36.72 -40.71 -36.50
C LEU A 105 -36.53 -40.11 -37.91
N LEU A 106 -36.31 -38.81 -38.01
CA LEU A 106 -36.13 -38.07 -39.27
C LEU A 106 -35.09 -38.72 -40.20
N ILE A 107 -33.98 -39.21 -39.66
CA ILE A 107 -32.91 -39.88 -40.43
C ILE A 107 -33.35 -41.14 -41.19
N SER A 108 -34.47 -41.80 -40.81
CA SER A 108 -34.97 -42.97 -41.56
C SER A 108 -35.62 -42.63 -42.91
N LYS A 109 -35.90 -41.34 -43.14
CA LYS A 109 -36.47 -40.82 -44.38
C LYS A 109 -35.41 -40.33 -45.36
N GLU A 110 -34.20 -40.10 -44.87
CA GLU A 110 -33.08 -39.60 -45.66
C GLU A 110 -32.48 -40.74 -46.51
N LYS A 111 -32.05 -40.40 -47.73
CA LYS A 111 -31.42 -41.31 -48.69
C LYS A 111 -30.15 -40.73 -49.29
N GLU A 112 -29.27 -41.63 -49.72
CA GLU A 112 -28.05 -41.34 -50.48
C GLU A 112 -27.80 -42.54 -51.42
N ASP A 113 -27.58 -42.29 -52.71
CA ASP A 113 -27.45 -43.33 -53.76
C ASP A 113 -28.57 -44.39 -53.74
N ASP A 114 -29.82 -43.91 -53.70
CA ASP A 114 -31.07 -44.66 -53.54
C ASP A 114 -31.25 -45.51 -52.26
N GLN A 115 -30.18 -45.76 -51.51
CA GLN A 115 -30.17 -46.44 -50.21
C GLN A 115 -30.59 -45.48 -49.08
N THR A 116 -31.16 -46.01 -47.98
CA THR A 116 -31.42 -45.19 -46.78
C THR A 116 -30.12 -44.97 -46.00
N TYR A 117 -30.01 -43.89 -45.22
CA TYR A 117 -28.84 -43.71 -44.34
C TYR A 117 -28.66 -44.87 -43.35
N LEU A 118 -29.76 -45.50 -42.90
CA LEU A 118 -29.72 -46.67 -42.01
C LEU A 118 -29.05 -47.85 -42.73
N ASP A 119 -29.49 -48.16 -43.94
CA ASP A 119 -28.95 -49.28 -44.72
C ASP A 119 -27.53 -49.01 -45.24
N LYS A 120 -27.19 -47.74 -45.52
CA LYS A 120 -25.86 -47.34 -46.03
C LYS A 120 -24.81 -47.27 -44.91
N TYR A 121 -25.13 -46.80 -43.69
CA TYR A 121 -24.13 -46.51 -42.64
C TYR A 121 -24.34 -47.20 -41.27
N GLN A 122 -25.55 -47.62 -40.90
CA GLN A 122 -25.83 -47.99 -39.51
C GLN A 122 -25.10 -49.27 -39.07
N GLY A 123 -24.42 -49.20 -37.93
CA GLY A 123 -23.72 -50.35 -37.33
C GLY A 123 -22.59 -50.93 -38.19
N LYS A 124 -21.99 -50.10 -39.06
CA LYS A 124 -20.93 -50.54 -40.00
C LYS A 124 -19.51 -50.15 -39.57
N TYR A 125 -19.33 -49.29 -38.58
CA TYR A 125 -18.02 -48.71 -38.23
C TYR A 125 -17.59 -49.10 -36.80
N PRO A 126 -16.31 -49.39 -36.56
CA PRO A 126 -15.77 -49.36 -35.20
C PRO A 126 -15.87 -47.93 -34.64
N VAL A 127 -16.36 -47.79 -33.41
CA VAL A 127 -16.52 -46.49 -32.75
C VAL A 127 -15.71 -46.45 -31.46
N ILE A 128 -14.83 -45.46 -31.36
CA ILE A 128 -14.14 -45.13 -30.12
C ILE A 128 -14.91 -44.01 -29.44
N TYR A 129 -15.42 -44.25 -28.23
CA TYR A 129 -16.10 -43.26 -27.43
C TYR A 129 -15.33 -42.96 -26.15
N ILE A 130 -14.94 -41.70 -25.98
CA ILE A 130 -14.19 -41.18 -24.83
C ILE A 130 -15.02 -40.10 -24.15
N ASP A 131 -15.07 -40.10 -22.81
CA ASP A 131 -15.67 -39.02 -22.00
C ASP A 131 -14.74 -38.65 -20.84
N PHE A 132 -14.21 -37.43 -20.88
CA PHE A 132 -13.32 -36.90 -19.84
C PHE A 132 -14.03 -36.25 -18.64
N SER A 133 -15.37 -36.27 -18.59
CA SER A 133 -16.11 -35.78 -17.42
C SER A 133 -16.26 -36.82 -16.31
N SER A 134 -16.35 -38.10 -16.67
CA SER A 134 -16.67 -39.20 -15.73
C SER A 134 -15.56 -40.22 -15.53
N ALA A 135 -14.65 -40.39 -16.50
CA ALA A 135 -13.69 -41.50 -16.51
C ALA A 135 -12.26 -41.14 -16.02
N PHE A 136 -11.93 -39.85 -15.95
CA PHE A 136 -10.61 -39.33 -15.58
C PHE A 136 -10.74 -38.19 -14.56
N LYS A 137 -9.83 -38.14 -13.57
CA LYS A 137 -9.85 -37.18 -12.46
C LYS A 137 -8.47 -36.52 -12.28
N ILE A 138 -8.48 -35.20 -12.09
CA ILE A 138 -7.28 -34.43 -11.70
C ILE A 138 -6.99 -34.64 -10.21
N GLU A 139 -5.72 -34.84 -9.87
CA GLU A 139 -5.25 -35.03 -8.50
C GLU A 139 -4.33 -33.88 -8.04
N LYS A 140 -3.89 -33.93 -6.78
CA LYS A 140 -3.12 -32.84 -6.15
C LYS A 140 -1.72 -32.57 -6.76
N THR A 141 -1.17 -33.52 -7.52
CA THR A 141 0.13 -33.40 -8.20
C THR A 141 0.04 -33.86 -9.64
N PHE A 142 1.04 -33.47 -10.46
CA PHE A 142 1.15 -33.96 -11.84
C PHE A 142 1.27 -35.48 -11.88
N GLU A 143 2.11 -36.04 -11.01
CA GLU A 143 2.45 -37.45 -10.96
C GLU A 143 1.23 -38.30 -10.61
N ALA A 144 0.44 -37.89 -9.61
CA ALA A 144 -0.83 -38.55 -9.29
C ALA A 144 -1.89 -38.37 -10.41
N THR A 145 -1.87 -37.23 -11.11
CA THR A 145 -2.75 -36.98 -12.27
C THR A 145 -2.37 -37.86 -13.46
N ILE A 146 -1.08 -38.15 -13.68
CA ILE A 146 -0.61 -39.12 -14.68
C ILE A 146 -1.04 -40.55 -14.31
N GLU A 147 -0.92 -40.98 -13.06
CA GLU A 147 -1.41 -42.32 -12.66
C GLU A 147 -2.94 -42.47 -12.78
N SER A 148 -3.69 -41.39 -12.50
CA SER A 148 -5.13 -41.31 -12.83
C SER A 148 -5.37 -41.47 -14.34
N TYR A 149 -4.52 -40.90 -15.20
CA TYR A 149 -4.62 -41.02 -16.65
C TYR A 149 -4.26 -42.42 -17.15
N LYS A 150 -3.23 -43.08 -16.57
CA LYS A 150 -2.93 -44.51 -16.83
C LYS A 150 -4.12 -45.39 -16.46
N SER A 151 -4.77 -45.13 -15.32
CA SER A 151 -5.98 -45.84 -14.87
C SER A 151 -7.16 -45.65 -15.82
N PHE A 152 -7.30 -44.46 -16.43
CA PHE A 152 -8.27 -44.19 -17.48
C PHE A 152 -7.98 -45.01 -18.76
N ILE A 153 -6.76 -44.94 -19.30
CA ILE A 153 -6.36 -45.70 -20.51
C ILE A 153 -6.51 -47.21 -20.30
N LYS A 154 -6.10 -47.74 -19.15
CA LYS A 154 -6.28 -49.15 -18.77
C LYS A 154 -7.75 -49.58 -18.78
N LYS A 155 -8.69 -48.71 -18.42
CA LYS A 155 -10.14 -48.99 -18.52
C LYS A 155 -10.62 -48.96 -19.97
N LEU A 156 -10.11 -48.02 -20.78
CA LEU A 156 -10.46 -47.89 -22.20
C LEU A 156 -10.09 -49.16 -22.99
N PHE A 157 -8.84 -49.63 -22.90
CA PHE A 157 -8.41 -50.89 -23.54
C PHE A 157 -9.14 -52.13 -23.00
N ARG A 158 -9.58 -52.12 -21.73
CA ARG A 158 -10.41 -53.19 -21.14
C ARG A 158 -11.86 -53.19 -21.63
N SER A 159 -12.41 -52.09 -22.13
CA SER A 159 -13.74 -52.10 -22.76
C SER A 159 -13.76 -52.85 -24.10
N TYR A 160 -12.59 -53.04 -24.71
CA TYR A 160 -12.40 -53.75 -25.99
C TYR A 160 -11.86 -55.19 -25.84
N LYS A 161 -11.94 -55.77 -24.63
CA LYS A 161 -11.35 -57.08 -24.29
C LYS A 161 -11.88 -58.30 -25.07
N ASN A 162 -13.05 -58.21 -25.70
CA ASN A 162 -13.68 -59.32 -26.45
C ASN A 162 -13.27 -59.33 -27.94
N ILE A 163 -12.42 -58.40 -28.39
CA ILE A 163 -12.11 -58.25 -29.83
C ILE A 163 -11.23 -59.39 -30.36
N ASN A 164 -11.56 -59.84 -31.57
CA ASN A 164 -10.75 -60.77 -32.34
C ASN A 164 -9.50 -60.07 -32.93
N LEU A 165 -8.43 -59.99 -32.14
CA LEU A 165 -7.16 -59.34 -32.53
C LEU A 165 -6.30 -60.16 -33.52
N LYS A 166 -6.84 -61.18 -34.21
CA LYS A 166 -6.05 -62.08 -35.07
C LYS A 166 -5.17 -61.34 -36.09
N ASN A 167 -5.70 -60.29 -36.70
CA ASN A 167 -5.06 -59.51 -37.77
C ASN A 167 -3.93 -58.56 -37.30
N LEU A 168 -3.74 -58.39 -35.98
CA LEU A 168 -2.60 -57.66 -35.44
C LEU A 168 -1.31 -58.50 -35.56
N ASP A 169 -0.14 -57.85 -35.64
CA ASP A 169 1.13 -58.57 -35.54
C ASP A 169 1.44 -58.98 -34.08
N LYS A 170 2.62 -59.56 -33.83
CA LYS A 170 2.99 -60.01 -32.47
C LYS A 170 3.26 -58.83 -31.53
N TYR A 171 3.86 -57.76 -32.02
CA TYR A 171 4.23 -56.58 -31.23
C TYR A 171 2.99 -55.76 -30.87
N ASP A 172 2.09 -55.54 -31.82
CA ASP A 172 0.78 -54.93 -31.57
C ASP A 172 0.00 -55.68 -30.45
N LYS A 173 0.01 -57.02 -30.46
CA LYS A 173 -0.66 -57.84 -29.44
C LYS A 173 -0.03 -57.66 -28.06
N GLU A 174 1.30 -57.68 -27.97
CA GLU A 174 2.04 -57.48 -26.73
C GLU A 174 1.81 -56.07 -26.16
N GLN A 175 1.84 -55.03 -27.00
CA GLN A 175 1.51 -53.65 -26.61
C GLN A 175 0.05 -53.49 -26.16
N TRP A 176 -0.91 -54.15 -26.82
CA TRP A 176 -2.31 -54.17 -26.39
C TRP A 176 -2.49 -54.81 -25.01
N GLU A 177 -1.80 -55.91 -24.73
CA GLU A 177 -1.79 -56.55 -23.40
C GLU A 177 -1.11 -55.68 -22.33
N ASN A 178 -0.05 -54.95 -22.69
CA ASN A 178 0.58 -53.93 -21.84
C ASN A 178 -0.40 -52.81 -21.47
N PHE A 179 -1.18 -52.28 -22.42
CA PHE A 179 -2.23 -51.30 -22.13
C PHE A 179 -3.38 -51.87 -21.27
N GLN A 180 -3.78 -53.12 -21.47
CA GLN A 180 -4.80 -53.78 -20.62
C GLN A 180 -4.31 -54.13 -19.20
N SER A 181 -3.02 -54.42 -19.04
CA SER A 181 -2.39 -54.72 -17.74
C SER A 181 -2.03 -53.45 -16.97
N GLY A 182 -1.74 -52.34 -17.65
CA GLY A 182 -1.31 -51.07 -17.03
C GLY A 182 0.20 -50.85 -17.03
N ILE A 183 0.96 -51.63 -17.79
CA ILE A 183 2.42 -51.67 -17.78
C ILE A 183 2.93 -50.89 -19.01
N PHE A 184 3.02 -49.56 -18.88
CA PHE A 184 3.49 -48.68 -19.96
C PHE A 184 4.14 -47.39 -19.42
N SER A 185 5.08 -46.87 -20.20
CA SER A 185 5.85 -45.66 -19.92
C SER A 185 5.05 -44.36 -20.15
N LEU A 186 5.64 -43.22 -19.78
CA LEU A 186 5.09 -41.89 -20.10
C LEU A 186 5.18 -41.55 -21.61
N TYR A 187 5.96 -42.30 -22.39
CA TYR A 187 6.03 -42.16 -23.84
C TYR A 187 4.85 -42.88 -24.50
N GLU A 188 4.73 -44.19 -24.28
CA GLU A 188 3.62 -45.03 -24.77
C GLU A 188 2.25 -44.49 -24.30
N LEU A 189 2.19 -43.84 -23.14
CA LEU A 189 0.97 -43.20 -22.65
C LEU A 189 0.44 -42.07 -23.56
N LYS A 190 1.31 -41.39 -24.32
CA LYS A 190 0.89 -40.36 -25.29
C LYS A 190 0.33 -40.98 -26.55
N GLU A 191 0.99 -42.03 -27.05
CA GLU A 191 0.57 -42.81 -28.22
C GLU A 191 -0.66 -43.69 -27.94
N SER A 192 -1.03 -43.89 -26.68
CA SER A 192 -2.08 -44.84 -26.26
C SER A 192 -3.42 -44.73 -27.01
N ILE A 193 -3.88 -43.52 -27.38
CA ILE A 193 -5.15 -43.35 -28.11
C ILE A 193 -4.95 -43.55 -29.63
N SER A 194 -3.82 -43.10 -30.21
CA SER A 194 -3.53 -43.34 -31.63
C SER A 194 -3.28 -44.83 -31.90
N PHE A 195 -2.55 -45.51 -31.00
CA PHE A 195 -2.35 -46.96 -31.01
C PHE A 195 -3.67 -47.74 -30.92
N LEU A 196 -4.61 -47.32 -30.07
CA LEU A 196 -5.96 -47.92 -30.00
C LEU A 196 -6.69 -47.79 -31.35
N CYS A 197 -6.64 -46.62 -31.99
CA CYS A 197 -7.26 -46.41 -33.31
C CYS A 197 -6.63 -47.29 -34.39
N LEU A 198 -5.29 -47.31 -34.46
CA LEU A 198 -4.52 -48.15 -35.38
C LEU A 198 -4.82 -49.64 -35.19
N SER A 199 -4.84 -50.12 -33.95
CA SER A 199 -5.14 -51.52 -33.63
C SER A 199 -6.55 -51.92 -34.06
N LEU A 200 -7.55 -51.07 -33.81
CA LEU A 200 -8.92 -51.36 -34.25
C LEU A 200 -9.07 -51.31 -35.77
N ASN A 201 -8.35 -50.41 -36.44
CA ASN A 201 -8.33 -50.31 -37.91
C ASN A 201 -7.70 -51.55 -38.55
N LYS A 202 -6.51 -51.98 -38.09
CA LYS A 202 -5.86 -53.25 -38.46
C LYS A 202 -6.75 -54.46 -38.16
N ALA A 203 -7.41 -54.49 -37.00
CA ALA A 203 -8.24 -55.62 -36.58
C ALA A 203 -9.47 -55.84 -37.50
N PHE A 204 -10.20 -54.77 -37.85
CA PHE A 204 -11.44 -54.86 -38.63
C PHE A 204 -11.31 -54.52 -40.12
N ASN A 205 -10.14 -54.06 -40.57
CA ASN A 205 -9.89 -53.50 -41.90
C ASN A 205 -10.92 -52.40 -42.28
N LYS A 206 -11.12 -51.46 -41.35
CA LYS A 206 -12.14 -50.39 -41.44
C LYS A 206 -11.70 -49.10 -40.76
N ASN A 207 -12.11 -47.98 -41.32
CA ASN A 207 -11.88 -46.67 -40.73
C ASN A 207 -12.78 -46.45 -39.49
N ILE A 208 -12.24 -45.72 -38.52
CA ILE A 208 -12.75 -45.54 -37.16
C ILE A 208 -13.53 -44.23 -37.06
N ILE A 209 -14.66 -44.24 -36.35
CA ILE A 209 -15.35 -43.02 -35.94
C ILE A 209 -14.96 -42.69 -34.50
N LEU A 210 -14.32 -41.54 -34.29
CA LEU A 210 -13.76 -41.11 -33.01
C LEU A 210 -14.67 -40.06 -32.35
N LEU A 211 -15.21 -40.40 -31.19
CA LEU A 211 -16.23 -39.62 -30.49
C LEU A 211 -15.70 -39.19 -29.12
N ILE A 212 -15.53 -37.88 -28.91
CA ILE A 212 -14.82 -37.33 -27.73
C ILE A 212 -15.73 -36.34 -27.00
N ASP A 213 -16.27 -36.74 -25.85
CA ASP A 213 -17.09 -35.88 -24.99
C ASP A 213 -16.24 -35.17 -23.92
N ASN A 214 -16.55 -33.89 -23.69
CA ASN A 214 -15.96 -33.05 -22.64
C ASN A 214 -14.43 -32.90 -22.75
N TYR A 215 -13.91 -32.77 -23.98
CA TYR A 215 -12.47 -32.65 -24.29
C TYR A 215 -11.73 -31.59 -23.46
N ASP A 216 -12.40 -30.50 -23.06
CA ASP A 216 -11.83 -29.42 -22.26
C ASP A 216 -11.82 -29.68 -20.74
N SER A 217 -12.56 -30.69 -20.24
CA SER A 217 -12.63 -31.05 -18.81
C SER A 217 -11.25 -31.23 -18.14
N PRO A 218 -10.27 -31.97 -18.72
CA PRO A 218 -8.95 -32.15 -18.13
C PRO A 218 -8.16 -30.84 -17.97
N ILE A 219 -8.27 -29.96 -18.96
CA ILE A 219 -7.58 -28.66 -18.99
C ILE A 219 -8.25 -27.71 -18.00
N LEU A 220 -9.60 -27.64 -18.02
CA LEU A 220 -10.42 -26.86 -17.08
C LEU A 220 -10.10 -27.19 -15.62
N ASN A 221 -10.03 -28.48 -15.30
CA ASN A 221 -9.81 -28.96 -13.94
C ASN A 221 -8.33 -28.82 -13.48
N THR A 222 -7.40 -28.42 -14.36
CA THR A 222 -6.00 -28.15 -14.02
C THR A 222 -5.61 -26.67 -13.97
N VAL A 223 -6.44 -25.72 -14.44
CA VAL A 223 -6.08 -24.28 -14.54
C VAL A 223 -5.51 -23.68 -13.25
N ASN A 224 -6.04 -24.10 -12.09
CA ASN A 224 -5.63 -23.58 -10.78
C ASN A 224 -4.54 -24.41 -10.07
N THR A 225 -3.88 -25.36 -10.75
CA THR A 225 -2.80 -26.16 -10.14
C THR A 225 -1.42 -25.62 -10.53
N SER A 226 -0.45 -25.76 -9.62
CA SER A 226 0.95 -25.38 -9.85
C SER A 226 1.64 -26.15 -10.99
N PHE A 227 0.99 -27.20 -11.51
CA PHE A 227 1.51 -28.04 -12.59
C PHE A 227 0.73 -27.89 -13.90
N TYR A 228 -0.18 -26.91 -14.03
CA TYR A 228 -1.01 -26.66 -15.22
C TYR A 228 -0.21 -26.77 -16.53
N ASN A 229 0.88 -26.00 -16.68
CA ASN A 229 1.70 -25.99 -17.91
C ASN A 229 2.31 -27.37 -18.23
N LYS A 230 2.70 -28.14 -17.20
CA LYS A 230 3.28 -29.49 -17.33
C LYS A 230 2.22 -30.50 -17.80
N PHE A 231 0.99 -30.39 -17.29
CA PHE A 231 -0.13 -31.22 -17.73
C PHE A 231 -0.68 -30.81 -19.09
N TYR A 232 -0.82 -29.51 -19.37
CA TYR A 232 -1.27 -28.99 -20.67
C TYR A 232 -0.40 -29.54 -21.80
N LYS A 233 0.93 -29.45 -21.68
CA LYS A 233 1.85 -29.98 -22.70
C LYS A 233 1.70 -31.49 -22.91
N PHE A 234 1.61 -32.28 -21.83
CA PHE A 234 1.36 -33.72 -21.93
C PHE A 234 0.02 -34.03 -22.64
N TYR A 235 -1.05 -33.30 -22.29
CA TYR A 235 -2.38 -33.50 -22.85
C TYR A 235 -2.45 -33.08 -24.33
N ASP A 236 -1.84 -31.96 -24.70
CA ASP A 236 -1.74 -31.49 -26.09
C ASP A 236 -0.99 -32.51 -26.98
N GLU A 237 0.15 -33.04 -26.49
CA GLU A 237 0.93 -34.09 -27.16
C GLU A 237 0.10 -35.36 -27.44
N VAL A 238 -0.76 -35.81 -26.51
CA VAL A 238 -1.64 -36.99 -26.73
C VAL A 238 -2.55 -36.81 -27.95
N PHE A 239 -3.15 -35.62 -28.11
CA PHE A 239 -4.12 -35.41 -29.20
C PHE A 239 -3.46 -35.07 -30.52
N LEU A 240 -2.33 -34.36 -30.49
CA LEU A 240 -1.50 -34.18 -31.68
C LEU A 240 -1.10 -35.55 -32.27
N GLU A 241 -0.78 -36.53 -31.42
CA GLU A 241 -0.36 -37.86 -31.89
C GLU A 241 -1.48 -38.66 -32.57
N ILE A 242 -2.74 -38.48 -32.18
CA ILE A 242 -3.90 -39.05 -32.89
C ILE A 242 -3.96 -38.56 -34.33
N PHE A 243 -3.87 -37.24 -34.54
CA PHE A 243 -4.02 -36.67 -35.89
C PHE A 243 -2.71 -36.72 -36.71
N ASN A 244 -1.55 -36.85 -36.06
CA ASN A 244 -0.26 -37.07 -36.73
C ASN A 244 -0.14 -38.49 -37.29
N GLN A 245 -0.59 -39.51 -36.54
CA GLN A 245 -0.58 -40.89 -37.02
C GLN A 245 -1.67 -41.14 -38.06
N ASP A 246 -2.84 -40.50 -37.93
CA ASP A 246 -3.90 -40.62 -38.93
C ASP A 246 -3.47 -40.07 -40.30
N LYS A 247 -2.73 -38.95 -40.35
CA LYS A 247 -2.12 -38.42 -41.58
C LYS A 247 -1.11 -39.36 -42.27
N ARG A 248 -0.65 -40.43 -41.60
CA ARG A 248 0.26 -41.44 -42.15
C ARG A 248 -0.44 -42.75 -42.54
N HIS A 249 -1.58 -43.03 -41.92
CA HIS A 249 -2.21 -44.35 -41.93
C HIS A 249 -3.70 -44.35 -42.31
N HIS A 250 -4.32 -43.17 -42.42
CA HIS A 250 -5.70 -42.93 -42.85
C HIS A 250 -6.71 -43.87 -42.18
N TYR A 251 -6.65 -43.96 -40.85
CA TYR A 251 -7.47 -44.87 -40.05
C TYR A 251 -8.76 -44.24 -39.53
N LEU A 252 -8.89 -42.91 -39.48
CA LEU A 252 -10.14 -42.25 -39.12
C LEU A 252 -11.08 -42.18 -40.34
N PHE A 253 -12.38 -42.20 -40.08
CA PHE A 253 -13.41 -41.84 -41.04
C PHE A 253 -13.93 -40.43 -40.75
N LYS A 254 -14.26 -40.17 -39.47
CA LYS A 254 -14.56 -38.85 -38.92
C LYS A 254 -14.35 -38.79 -37.42
N THR A 255 -14.09 -37.58 -36.92
CA THR A 255 -14.02 -37.26 -35.50
C THR A 255 -15.11 -36.27 -35.10
N PHE A 256 -15.79 -36.50 -33.97
CA PHE A 256 -16.71 -35.55 -33.35
C PHE A 256 -16.25 -35.21 -31.93
N ILE A 257 -15.95 -33.94 -31.67
CA ILE A 257 -15.42 -33.47 -30.38
C ILE A 257 -16.40 -32.48 -29.74
N THR A 258 -16.80 -32.69 -28.48
CA THR A 258 -17.48 -31.65 -27.69
C THR A 258 -16.51 -30.97 -26.74
N ARG A 259 -16.68 -29.65 -26.60
CA ARG A 259 -16.06 -28.85 -25.55
C ARG A 259 -17.10 -27.85 -25.01
N ASN A 260 -16.90 -27.35 -23.80
CA ASN A 260 -17.71 -26.28 -23.22
C ASN A 260 -17.24 -24.89 -23.66
N LEU A 261 -16.00 -24.77 -24.13
CA LEU A 261 -15.33 -23.52 -24.48
C LEU A 261 -14.47 -23.62 -25.73
N ASN A 262 -14.41 -22.54 -26.51
CA ASN A 262 -13.21 -22.25 -27.31
C ASN A 262 -12.23 -21.45 -26.42
N LYS A 263 -10.98 -21.93 -26.29
CA LYS A 263 -9.83 -21.34 -25.57
C LYS A 263 -10.19 -20.37 -24.43
N ILE A 264 -10.13 -20.85 -23.18
CA ILE A 264 -9.90 -19.94 -22.05
C ILE A 264 -8.53 -19.27 -22.25
N PRO A 265 -8.44 -17.93 -22.29
CA PRO A 265 -7.18 -17.25 -22.05
C PRO A 265 -6.82 -17.36 -20.57
N ILE A 266 -5.57 -17.70 -20.26
CA ILE A 266 -5.14 -18.06 -18.91
C ILE A 266 -5.34 -16.88 -17.95
N LEU A 267 -6.31 -17.01 -17.03
CA LEU A 267 -6.75 -15.97 -16.08
C LEU A 267 -5.79 -15.80 -14.90
N MET A 268 -4.49 -15.58 -15.17
CA MET A 268 -3.45 -15.56 -14.13
C MET A 268 -3.02 -14.16 -13.64
N ASN A 269 -3.56 -13.06 -14.19
CA ASN A 269 -3.06 -11.72 -13.86
C ASN A 269 -4.13 -10.69 -13.46
N TYR A 270 -3.71 -9.80 -12.56
CA TYR A 270 -4.48 -8.67 -12.01
C TYR A 270 -4.88 -7.61 -13.06
N GLU A 271 -4.44 -7.75 -14.30
CA GLU A 271 -4.77 -6.85 -15.41
C GLU A 271 -6.27 -6.77 -15.73
N MET A 272 -7.08 -7.71 -15.24
CA MET A 272 -8.55 -7.69 -15.28
C MET A 272 -9.20 -6.39 -14.74
N LEU A 273 -8.44 -5.58 -13.99
CA LEU A 273 -8.91 -4.32 -13.39
C LEU A 273 -8.55 -3.06 -14.20
N LYS A 274 -7.77 -3.16 -15.28
CA LYS A 274 -7.51 -2.00 -16.17
C LYS A 274 -8.84 -1.50 -16.74
N LYS A 275 -9.01 -0.17 -16.83
CA LYS A 275 -10.15 0.48 -17.50
C LYS A 275 -10.36 -0.11 -18.91
N ASP A 276 -9.26 -0.28 -19.64
CA ASP A 276 -9.25 -0.80 -21.01
C ASP A 276 -9.20 -2.34 -21.08
N TYR A 277 -9.18 -3.08 -19.96
CA TYR A 277 -9.30 -4.56 -20.03
C TYR A 277 -10.67 -4.94 -20.58
N ILE A 278 -11.70 -4.20 -20.18
CA ILE A 278 -13.07 -4.36 -20.69
C ILE A 278 -13.19 -3.89 -22.16
N GLU A 279 -12.14 -3.30 -22.75
CA GLU A 279 -12.08 -2.89 -24.16
C GLU A 279 -11.12 -3.77 -24.99
N LYS A 280 -9.82 -3.81 -24.69
CA LYS A 280 -8.83 -4.73 -25.32
C LYS A 280 -9.17 -6.22 -25.14
N HIS A 281 -9.91 -6.57 -24.09
CA HIS A 281 -10.48 -7.90 -23.89
C HIS A 281 -12.01 -7.88 -23.79
N ARG A 282 -12.67 -6.83 -24.33
CA ARG A 282 -14.12 -6.84 -24.58
C ARG A 282 -14.50 -8.05 -25.39
N GLU A 283 -13.76 -8.26 -26.48
CA GLU A 283 -13.95 -9.37 -27.40
C GLU A 283 -13.83 -10.71 -26.69
N ILE A 284 -12.93 -10.85 -25.71
CA ILE A 284 -12.78 -12.09 -24.93
C ILE A 284 -13.95 -12.27 -23.97
N ILE A 285 -14.28 -11.27 -23.15
CA ILE A 285 -15.39 -11.38 -22.18
C ILE A 285 -16.72 -11.57 -22.92
N TRP A 286 -16.92 -10.86 -24.04
CA TRP A 286 -18.13 -10.97 -24.86
C TRP A 286 -18.13 -12.28 -25.68
N THR A 287 -17.00 -12.77 -26.19
CA THR A 287 -16.92 -14.11 -26.83
C THR A 287 -17.19 -15.23 -25.83
N LEU A 288 -16.75 -15.10 -24.57
CA LEU A 288 -17.12 -16.01 -23.50
C LEU A 288 -18.63 -15.93 -23.24
N LEU A 289 -19.20 -14.74 -23.04
CA LEU A 289 -20.64 -14.57 -22.78
C LEU A 289 -21.54 -14.97 -23.96
N VAL A 290 -21.11 -14.80 -25.21
CA VAL A 290 -21.78 -15.27 -26.44
C VAL A 290 -21.64 -16.79 -26.59
N GLY A 291 -20.42 -17.33 -26.42
CA GLY A 291 -20.15 -18.77 -26.50
C GLY A 291 -20.89 -19.57 -25.42
N TYR A 292 -21.00 -19.01 -24.22
CA TYR A 292 -21.84 -19.55 -23.14
C TYR A 292 -23.35 -19.30 -23.32
N GLY A 293 -23.78 -18.50 -24.30
CA GLY A 293 -25.20 -18.20 -24.55
C GLY A 293 -25.87 -17.32 -23.49
N TYR A 294 -25.08 -16.53 -22.74
CA TYR A 294 -25.53 -15.52 -21.78
C TYR A 294 -25.89 -14.19 -22.47
N LEU A 295 -25.22 -13.87 -23.59
CA LEU A 295 -25.62 -12.80 -24.51
C LEU A 295 -26.48 -13.35 -25.65
N ILE A 296 -27.51 -12.60 -26.04
CA ILE A 296 -28.39 -12.88 -27.18
C ILE A 296 -28.43 -11.72 -28.17
N TYR A 297 -28.77 -12.03 -29.43
CA TYR A 297 -29.01 -11.05 -30.49
C TYR A 297 -30.33 -10.30 -30.23
N ASP A 298 -30.33 -8.96 -30.22
CA ASP A 298 -31.58 -8.17 -30.21
C ASP A 298 -32.22 -8.11 -31.61
N TYR A 299 -33.07 -9.08 -31.91
CA TYR A 299 -33.64 -9.33 -33.25
C TYR A 299 -34.45 -8.16 -33.81
N ARG A 300 -34.84 -7.21 -32.96
CA ARG A 300 -35.52 -5.95 -33.33
C ARG A 300 -34.63 -4.98 -34.12
N THR A 301 -33.34 -5.29 -34.27
CA THR A 301 -32.36 -4.49 -35.03
C THR A 301 -32.05 -5.03 -36.43
N VAL A 302 -32.63 -6.17 -36.85
CA VAL A 302 -32.46 -6.71 -38.21
C VAL A 302 -33.37 -5.97 -39.21
N THR A 303 -32.79 -5.17 -40.09
CA THR A 303 -33.43 -4.81 -41.38
C THR A 303 -33.14 -5.88 -42.44
N THR A 304 -34.03 -6.07 -43.40
CA THR A 304 -34.12 -7.27 -44.25
C THR A 304 -32.98 -7.53 -45.26
N ASN A 305 -31.93 -6.71 -45.28
CA ASN A 305 -30.76 -6.91 -46.14
C ASN A 305 -29.56 -7.36 -45.31
N PHE A 306 -28.86 -8.42 -45.75
CA PHE A 306 -27.69 -9.02 -45.11
C PHE A 306 -26.40 -8.18 -45.27
N ASP A 307 -26.46 -6.88 -44.96
CA ASP A 307 -25.26 -6.07 -44.72
C ASP A 307 -24.69 -6.38 -43.33
N PHE A 308 -23.38 -6.56 -43.22
CA PHE A 308 -22.66 -6.80 -41.96
C PHE A 308 -22.61 -5.53 -41.09
N LYS A 309 -23.74 -5.13 -40.49
CA LYS A 309 -23.86 -4.00 -39.56
C LYS A 309 -23.89 -4.43 -38.10
N ILE A 310 -23.45 -3.50 -37.24
CA ILE A 310 -23.16 -3.71 -35.82
C ILE A 310 -24.39 -4.23 -35.06
N VAL A 311 -24.29 -5.46 -34.56
CA VAL A 311 -25.34 -6.15 -33.81
C VAL A 311 -25.34 -5.68 -32.35
N LYS A 312 -26.51 -5.32 -31.82
CA LYS A 312 -26.69 -5.11 -30.38
C LYS A 312 -26.88 -6.47 -29.69
N LEU A 313 -26.01 -6.77 -28.73
CA LEU A 313 -26.09 -7.95 -27.87
C LEU A 313 -26.61 -7.56 -26.48
N GLU A 314 -27.56 -8.31 -25.94
CA GLU A 314 -28.17 -8.07 -24.62
C GLU A 314 -28.06 -9.31 -23.72
N ILE A 315 -27.99 -9.11 -22.40
CA ILE A 315 -27.93 -10.22 -21.44
C ILE A 315 -29.30 -10.88 -21.34
N ARG A 316 -29.34 -12.20 -21.47
CA ARG A 316 -30.55 -12.99 -21.74
C ARG A 316 -31.66 -12.88 -20.68
N THR A 317 -31.32 -12.77 -19.40
CA THR A 317 -32.28 -12.55 -18.30
C THR A 317 -31.65 -11.72 -17.18
N ASN A 318 -32.49 -11.17 -16.29
CA ASN A 318 -32.03 -10.46 -15.10
C ASN A 318 -31.16 -11.36 -14.20
N ASP A 319 -31.58 -12.61 -13.99
CA ASP A 319 -30.87 -13.63 -13.18
C ASP A 319 -29.46 -13.93 -13.71
N VAL A 320 -29.26 -13.94 -15.03
CA VAL A 320 -27.92 -14.05 -15.63
C VAL A 320 -27.09 -12.80 -15.33
N SER A 321 -27.67 -11.59 -15.43
CA SER A 321 -26.96 -10.36 -15.06
C SER A 321 -26.58 -10.34 -13.58
N GLU A 322 -27.47 -10.84 -12.72
CA GLU A 322 -27.32 -10.90 -11.27
C GLU A 322 -26.29 -11.96 -10.85
N PHE A 323 -26.30 -13.13 -11.48
CA PHE A 323 -25.25 -14.13 -11.33
C PHE A 323 -23.87 -13.58 -11.69
N ILE A 324 -23.75 -12.84 -12.81
CA ILE A 324 -22.48 -12.22 -13.23
C ILE A 324 -22.03 -11.16 -12.21
N LYS A 325 -22.94 -10.25 -11.78
CA LYS A 325 -22.66 -9.26 -10.72
C LYS A 325 -22.20 -9.93 -9.42
N ASN A 326 -22.88 -10.98 -8.98
CA ASN A 326 -22.57 -11.71 -7.75
C ASN A 326 -21.23 -12.45 -7.84
N LYS A 327 -20.87 -13.00 -9.01
CA LYS A 327 -19.53 -13.59 -9.22
C LYS A 327 -18.41 -12.55 -9.21
N LEU A 328 -18.60 -11.40 -9.86
CA LEU A 328 -17.63 -10.30 -9.83
C LEU A 328 -17.47 -9.71 -8.41
N SER A 329 -18.57 -9.55 -7.68
CA SER A 329 -18.58 -9.12 -6.27
C SER A 329 -17.82 -10.11 -5.37
N SER A 330 -18.09 -11.41 -5.51
CA SER A 330 -17.39 -12.47 -4.77
C SER A 330 -15.87 -12.50 -5.06
N TRP A 331 -15.48 -12.24 -6.31
CA TRP A 331 -14.07 -12.13 -6.69
C TRP A 331 -13.41 -10.87 -6.09
N LYS A 332 -14.06 -9.70 -6.17
CA LYS A 332 -13.61 -8.46 -5.50
C LYS A 332 -13.40 -8.69 -3.99
N GLN A 333 -14.38 -9.30 -3.31
CA GLN A 333 -14.29 -9.60 -1.88
C GLN A 333 -13.15 -10.55 -1.52
N ASN A 334 -12.73 -11.44 -2.42
CA ASN A 334 -11.59 -12.32 -2.17
C ASN A 334 -10.24 -11.61 -2.41
N LEU A 335 -10.16 -10.69 -3.37
CA LEU A 335 -8.99 -9.81 -3.54
C LEU A 335 -8.77 -8.90 -2.32
N CYS A 336 -9.85 -8.34 -1.76
CA CYS A 336 -9.78 -7.49 -0.57
C CYS A 336 -9.43 -8.24 0.74
N LYS A 337 -9.30 -9.58 0.71
CA LYS A 337 -8.77 -10.40 1.82
C LYS A 337 -7.25 -10.60 1.76
N ASP A 338 -6.60 -10.23 0.66
CA ASP A 338 -5.14 -10.19 0.63
C ASP A 338 -4.66 -9.00 1.48
N GLU A 339 -3.96 -9.33 2.57
CA GLU A 339 -3.48 -8.38 3.56
C GLU A 339 -2.50 -7.36 2.95
N LYS A 340 -1.69 -7.74 1.96
CA LYS A 340 -0.79 -6.80 1.25
C LYS A 340 -1.58 -5.80 0.43
N ILE A 341 -2.63 -6.25 -0.25
CA ILE A 341 -3.51 -5.39 -1.06
C ILE A 341 -4.21 -4.39 -0.13
N LYS A 342 -4.86 -4.87 0.93
CA LYS A 342 -5.53 -4.03 1.92
C LYS A 342 -4.57 -3.01 2.54
N ASN A 343 -3.41 -3.46 3.05
CA ASN A 343 -2.45 -2.58 3.70
C ASN A 343 -1.86 -1.53 2.74
N THR A 344 -1.81 -1.79 1.43
CA THR A 344 -1.39 -0.80 0.43
C THR A 344 -2.49 0.23 0.13
N ILE A 345 -3.77 -0.20 0.06
CA ILE A 345 -4.92 0.72 -0.02
C ILE A 345 -4.98 1.63 1.21
N ASP A 346 -4.81 1.07 2.41
CA ASP A 346 -4.72 1.81 3.66
C ASP A 346 -3.50 2.74 3.67
N SER A 347 -2.37 2.34 3.09
CA SER A 347 -1.20 3.21 2.92
C SER A 347 -1.47 4.39 1.97
N LEU A 348 -2.22 4.22 0.88
CA LEU A 348 -2.58 5.32 -0.03
C LEU A 348 -3.67 6.25 0.54
N THR A 349 -4.64 5.72 1.29
CA THR A 349 -5.85 6.46 1.67
C THR A 349 -5.89 6.94 3.13
N ARG A 350 -5.20 6.25 4.04
CA ARG A 350 -5.22 6.53 5.49
C ARG A 350 -3.85 6.86 6.06
N ASN A 351 -2.85 6.02 5.84
CA ASN A 351 -1.62 6.00 6.63
C ASN A 351 -0.46 6.76 5.96
N TYR A 352 -0.52 6.93 4.64
CA TYR A 352 0.46 7.64 3.80
C TYR A 352 1.90 7.07 3.89
N ASP A 353 2.03 5.75 4.05
CA ASP A 353 3.33 5.06 4.14
C ASP A 353 3.94 4.81 2.74
N GLU A 354 4.80 5.74 2.33
CA GLU A 354 5.53 5.72 1.06
C GLU A 354 6.29 4.41 0.84
N GLU A 355 6.93 3.86 1.88
CA GLU A 355 7.76 2.66 1.75
C GLU A 355 6.94 1.42 1.41
N ARG A 356 5.75 1.24 2.01
CA ARG A 356 4.84 0.14 1.67
C ARG A 356 4.28 0.27 0.25
N ILE A 357 3.97 1.49 -0.19
CA ILE A 357 3.50 1.75 -1.56
C ILE A 357 4.62 1.41 -2.55
N ILE A 358 5.85 1.87 -2.28
CA ILE A 358 7.04 1.59 -3.09
C ILE A 358 7.35 0.09 -3.14
N GLU A 359 7.23 -0.64 -2.02
CA GLU A 359 7.45 -2.09 -1.94
C GLU A 359 6.38 -2.86 -2.74
N PHE A 360 5.10 -2.55 -2.56
CA PHE A 360 4.01 -3.15 -3.34
C PHE A 360 4.17 -2.90 -4.84
N LEU A 361 4.47 -1.65 -5.24
CA LEU A 361 4.70 -1.34 -6.65
C LEU A 361 5.90 -2.14 -7.18
N LYS A 362 7.03 -2.19 -6.48
CA LYS A 362 8.22 -2.96 -6.92
C LYS A 362 7.97 -4.48 -7.02
N ASP A 363 7.15 -5.06 -6.14
CA ASP A 363 6.69 -6.45 -6.27
C ASP A 363 5.89 -6.65 -7.57
N LYS A 364 4.89 -5.80 -7.82
CA LYS A 364 4.02 -5.91 -9.02
C LYS A 364 4.71 -5.55 -10.32
N ILE A 365 5.75 -4.71 -10.29
CA ILE A 365 6.57 -4.42 -11.46
C ILE A 365 7.31 -5.69 -11.90
N LYS A 366 7.97 -6.36 -10.96
CA LYS A 366 8.74 -7.59 -11.24
C LYS A 366 7.87 -8.75 -11.70
N SER A 367 6.65 -8.90 -11.18
CA SER A 367 5.72 -9.91 -11.68
C SER A 367 5.17 -9.60 -13.08
N ASN A 368 5.01 -8.30 -13.43
CA ASN A 368 4.26 -7.88 -14.62
C ASN A 368 5.13 -7.39 -15.79
N LEU A 369 6.46 -7.37 -15.67
CA LEU A 369 7.40 -7.01 -16.75
C LEU A 369 8.12 -8.19 -17.42
N GLY A 370 7.85 -9.43 -17.00
CA GLY A 370 8.11 -10.67 -17.76
C GLY A 370 9.35 -10.67 -18.67
N TYR A 371 10.54 -10.87 -18.10
CA TYR A 371 11.82 -10.97 -18.82
C TYR A 371 11.71 -11.86 -20.08
N GLY A 372 11.85 -11.25 -21.28
CA GLY A 372 11.97 -12.02 -22.53
C GLY A 372 11.17 -11.56 -23.76
N THR A 373 10.73 -10.30 -23.87
CA THR A 373 10.32 -9.74 -25.18
C THR A 373 11.14 -8.51 -25.54
N GLY A 374 11.86 -8.57 -26.65
CA GLY A 374 12.79 -7.53 -27.11
C GLY A 374 12.11 -6.39 -27.86
N TYR A 375 11.05 -5.83 -27.29
CA TYR A 375 10.36 -4.65 -27.81
C TYR A 375 10.66 -3.43 -26.94
N ASP A 376 11.11 -2.34 -27.57
CA ASP A 376 11.23 -1.05 -26.90
C ASP A 376 9.85 -0.43 -26.70
N TYR A 377 9.29 -0.67 -25.52
CA TYR A 377 8.06 -0.02 -25.03
C TYR A 377 8.25 1.50 -24.91
N TYR A 378 7.35 2.26 -25.53
CA TYR A 378 7.30 3.73 -25.40
C TYR A 378 6.98 4.16 -23.96
N GLU A 379 7.49 5.33 -23.53
CA GLU A 379 7.37 5.82 -22.14
C GLU A 379 5.92 5.91 -21.65
N ASN A 380 5.02 6.40 -22.52
CA ASN A 380 3.58 6.45 -22.27
C ASN A 380 2.96 5.09 -21.93
N GLU A 381 3.39 3.99 -22.56
CA GLU A 381 2.80 2.67 -22.29
C GLU A 381 3.20 2.13 -20.90
N PHE A 382 4.39 2.50 -20.39
CA PHE A 382 4.71 2.29 -18.97
C PHE A 382 3.83 3.16 -18.07
N LEU A 383 3.72 4.45 -18.37
CA LEU A 383 2.96 5.43 -17.59
C LEU A 383 1.48 5.02 -17.42
N ASP A 384 0.82 4.62 -18.50
CA ASP A 384 -0.56 4.14 -18.49
C ASP A 384 -0.69 2.78 -17.78
N LYS A 385 0.30 1.90 -17.89
CA LYS A 385 0.36 0.65 -17.10
C LYS A 385 0.42 0.94 -15.60
N TYR A 386 1.24 1.88 -15.15
CA TYR A 386 1.34 2.28 -13.74
C TYR A 386 0.06 2.96 -13.22
N TYR A 387 -0.46 3.93 -13.97
CA TYR A 387 -1.74 4.56 -13.71
C TYR A 387 -2.86 3.52 -13.55
N SER A 388 -2.90 2.53 -14.46
CA SER A 388 -3.89 1.46 -14.39
C SER A 388 -3.76 0.58 -13.13
N ILE A 389 -2.55 0.29 -12.66
CA ILE A 389 -2.31 -0.50 -11.44
C ILE A 389 -2.81 0.25 -10.20
N ILE A 390 -2.50 1.54 -10.10
CA ILE A 390 -2.90 2.38 -8.95
C ILE A 390 -4.41 2.61 -8.94
N TYR A 391 -5.00 2.94 -10.10
CA TYR A 391 -6.45 3.02 -10.27
C TYR A 391 -7.15 1.71 -9.87
N SER A 392 -6.66 0.57 -10.40
CA SER A 392 -7.18 -0.77 -10.10
C SER A 392 -7.19 -1.07 -8.60
N LEU A 393 -6.06 -0.83 -7.93
CA LEU A 393 -5.86 -1.07 -6.51
C LEU A 393 -6.86 -0.25 -5.67
N LEU A 394 -7.02 1.03 -5.98
CA LEU A 394 -7.91 1.92 -5.25
C LEU A 394 -9.40 1.59 -5.49
N SER A 395 -9.76 1.16 -6.71
CA SER A 395 -11.13 0.71 -7.03
C SER A 395 -11.55 -0.59 -6.31
N LEU A 396 -10.62 -1.33 -5.71
CA LEU A 396 -10.95 -2.43 -4.79
C LEU A 396 -11.56 -1.93 -3.48
N SER A 397 -11.30 -0.69 -3.06
CA SER A 397 -11.91 -0.12 -1.85
C SER A 397 -13.39 0.19 -2.09
N ASP A 398 -14.25 -0.24 -1.15
CA ASP A 398 -15.64 0.22 -1.11
C ASP A 398 -15.83 1.51 -0.30
N GLU A 399 -14.78 2.00 0.39
CA GLU A 399 -14.84 3.23 1.20
C GLU A 399 -14.58 4.52 0.42
N CYS A 400 -13.94 4.44 -0.75
CA CYS A 400 -13.57 5.60 -1.58
C CYS A 400 -14.20 5.52 -2.98
N GLU A 401 -14.38 6.67 -3.60
CA GLU A 401 -14.64 6.84 -5.03
C GLU A 401 -13.35 7.32 -5.71
N VAL A 402 -13.03 6.75 -6.88
CA VAL A 402 -11.81 7.07 -7.65
C VAL A 402 -12.24 7.75 -8.94
N VAL A 403 -11.87 9.01 -9.09
CA VAL A 403 -12.24 9.88 -10.21
C VAL A 403 -11.05 10.01 -11.16
N THR A 404 -11.23 9.61 -12.41
CA THR A 404 -10.26 9.78 -13.50
C THR A 404 -10.52 11.08 -14.24
N LYS A 405 -9.47 11.83 -14.60
CA LYS A 405 -9.59 13.08 -15.37
C LYS A 405 -10.34 12.85 -16.70
N LYS A 406 -11.19 13.79 -17.12
CA LYS A 406 -12.03 13.69 -18.35
C LYS A 406 -11.21 13.69 -19.64
N LYS A 407 -10.07 14.38 -19.64
CA LYS A 407 -9.12 14.47 -20.75
C LYS A 407 -7.69 14.39 -20.22
N PHE A 408 -6.86 13.63 -20.91
CA PHE A 408 -5.41 13.65 -20.76
C PHE A 408 -4.81 14.27 -22.03
N ASN A 409 -3.65 14.91 -21.89
CA ASN A 409 -2.81 15.24 -23.04
C ASN A 409 -1.89 14.03 -23.28
N GLU A 410 -2.00 13.41 -24.45
CA GLU A 410 -1.22 12.21 -24.78
C GLU A 410 0.30 12.49 -24.87
N ASN A 411 0.69 13.77 -24.99
CA ASN A 411 2.09 14.19 -25.01
C ASN A 411 2.67 14.52 -23.62
N ASP A 412 1.86 14.55 -22.55
CA ASP A 412 2.37 14.79 -21.20
C ASP A 412 2.76 13.46 -20.54
N ASN A 413 3.99 13.39 -19.99
CA ASN A 413 4.48 12.26 -19.19
C ASN A 413 3.78 12.14 -17.80
N ILE A 414 2.60 12.74 -17.64
CA ILE A 414 1.85 12.85 -16.38
C ILE A 414 0.45 12.24 -16.50
N ARG A 415 -0.02 11.60 -15.41
CA ARG A 415 -1.41 11.15 -15.21
C ARG A 415 -1.93 11.52 -13.82
N GLU A 416 -3.23 11.72 -13.69
CA GLU A 416 -3.88 12.27 -12.50
C GLU A 416 -5.08 11.42 -12.03
N LEU A 417 -5.13 11.15 -10.72
CA LEU A 417 -6.23 10.45 -10.03
C LEU A 417 -6.67 11.24 -8.79
N LEU A 418 -7.97 11.50 -8.69
CA LEU A 418 -8.59 12.10 -7.50
C LEU A 418 -9.35 11.02 -6.72
N ILE A 419 -9.17 10.96 -5.40
CA ILE A 419 -9.79 9.97 -4.52
C ILE A 419 -10.62 10.68 -3.47
N ILE A 420 -11.92 10.38 -3.44
CA ILE A 420 -12.90 11.01 -2.56
C ILE A 420 -13.45 9.95 -1.59
N PRO A 421 -13.19 10.05 -0.27
CA PRO A 421 -13.79 9.16 0.71
C PRO A 421 -15.32 9.27 0.68
N LYS A 422 -16.05 8.15 0.59
CA LYS A 422 -17.52 8.15 0.44
C LYS A 422 -18.28 8.69 1.66
N LYS A 423 -17.61 8.83 2.80
CA LYS A 423 -18.13 9.56 3.97
C LYS A 423 -18.39 11.04 3.59
N ASN A 424 -17.48 11.63 2.84
CA ASN A 424 -17.44 13.04 2.45
C ASN A 424 -18.43 13.36 1.31
N LEU A 425 -18.99 12.33 0.66
CA LEU A 425 -20.09 12.44 -0.31
C LEU A 425 -21.48 12.50 0.37
N LYS A 426 -21.58 12.17 1.67
CA LYS A 426 -22.85 12.00 2.39
C LYS A 426 -23.10 13.03 3.49
N SER A 427 -22.19 13.98 3.72
CA SER A 427 -22.25 14.92 4.84
C SER A 427 -22.03 16.37 4.43
N ASN A 428 -22.98 17.24 4.75
CA ASN A 428 -22.84 18.71 4.67
C ASN A 428 -21.98 19.27 5.84
N ASN A 429 -20.95 18.56 6.28
CA ASN A 429 -20.14 18.92 7.46
C ASN A 429 -18.68 19.23 7.09
N ASN A 430 -18.09 20.17 7.84
CA ASN A 430 -16.89 20.93 7.47
C ASN A 430 -15.55 20.20 7.70
N LYS A 431 -15.40 18.95 7.24
CA LYS A 431 -14.10 18.25 7.11
C LYS A 431 -14.11 17.25 5.96
N ASN A 432 -13.91 17.76 4.74
CA ASN A 432 -13.81 16.94 3.53
C ASN A 432 -12.35 16.80 3.09
N ASP A 433 -11.62 15.88 3.73
CA ASP A 433 -10.27 15.46 3.31
C ASP A 433 -10.32 14.67 1.98
N ILE A 434 -9.37 14.90 1.07
CA ILE A 434 -9.20 14.12 -0.17
C ILE A 434 -7.74 13.71 -0.40
N VAL A 435 -7.54 12.69 -1.23
CA VAL A 435 -6.22 12.30 -1.73
C VAL A 435 -6.16 12.55 -3.24
N TYR A 436 -5.09 13.19 -3.69
CA TYR A 436 -4.85 13.54 -5.09
C TYR A 436 -3.49 12.99 -5.51
N ILE A 437 -3.49 12.03 -6.44
CA ILE A 437 -2.28 11.36 -6.92
C ILE A 437 -1.93 11.87 -8.31
N ILE A 438 -0.69 12.30 -8.47
CA ILE A 438 -0.07 12.69 -9.72
C ILE A 438 1.07 11.71 -9.98
N ILE A 439 1.12 11.18 -11.20
CA ILE A 439 1.96 10.07 -11.61
C ILE A 439 2.82 10.53 -12.79
N ASN A 440 4.15 10.39 -12.72
CA ASN A 440 5.11 10.95 -13.68
C ASN A 440 6.13 9.90 -14.19
N TYR A 441 6.45 9.91 -15.48
CA TYR A 441 7.61 9.18 -16.03
C TYR A 441 8.83 10.11 -16.08
N ASN A 442 9.87 9.82 -15.29
CA ASN A 442 11.07 10.65 -15.23
C ASN A 442 12.34 9.81 -15.02
N ASP A 443 13.41 10.25 -15.68
CA ASP A 443 14.70 9.58 -15.74
C ASP A 443 15.44 9.50 -14.38
N ILE A 444 15.19 10.46 -13.50
CA ILE A 444 15.62 10.54 -12.10
C ILE A 444 14.37 10.56 -11.22
N VAL A 445 13.95 9.36 -10.80
CA VAL A 445 12.65 9.11 -10.16
C VAL A 445 12.31 10.05 -8.98
N LYS A 446 13.31 10.49 -8.20
CA LYS A 446 13.09 11.44 -7.10
C LYS A 446 12.75 12.86 -7.55
N GLU A 447 13.36 13.31 -8.63
CA GLU A 447 13.05 14.60 -9.27
C GLU A 447 11.67 14.50 -9.92
N GLY A 448 11.35 13.39 -10.59
CA GLY A 448 10.01 13.09 -11.09
C GLY A 448 8.89 13.15 -10.05
N CYS A 449 9.13 12.70 -8.81
CA CYS A 449 8.17 12.84 -7.71
C CYS A 449 7.97 14.31 -7.28
N ILE A 450 9.04 15.11 -7.30
CA ILE A 450 8.98 16.54 -6.96
C ILE A 450 8.27 17.31 -8.09
N GLU A 451 8.59 17.04 -9.35
CA GLU A 451 7.84 17.52 -10.52
C GLU A 451 6.35 17.17 -10.43
N ALA A 452 6.00 15.94 -10.04
CA ALA A 452 4.60 15.54 -9.87
C ALA A 452 3.90 16.30 -8.71
N LEU A 453 4.63 16.71 -7.68
CA LEU A 453 4.09 17.55 -6.59
C LEU A 453 4.04 19.04 -6.94
N ASP A 454 4.91 19.52 -7.83
CA ASP A 454 4.99 20.92 -8.25
C ASP A 454 4.15 21.21 -9.52
N TYR A 455 3.86 20.20 -10.34
CA TYR A 455 2.82 20.23 -11.38
C TYR A 455 1.45 20.51 -10.75
N ASN A 456 0.68 21.43 -11.34
CA ASN A 456 -0.65 21.84 -10.85
C ASN A 456 -0.60 22.33 -9.38
N GLU A 457 0.07 23.47 -9.14
CA GLU A 457 0.08 24.15 -7.83
C GLU A 457 -1.29 24.73 -7.43
N ASN A 458 -2.13 25.07 -8.42
CA ASN A 458 -3.49 25.58 -8.19
C ASN A 458 -4.39 24.53 -7.53
N LEU A 459 -4.14 23.25 -7.78
CA LEU A 459 -4.97 22.10 -7.44
C LEU A 459 -6.34 22.17 -8.14
N GLU A 460 -6.31 22.25 -9.47
CA GLU A 460 -7.49 22.27 -10.35
C GLU A 460 -7.63 20.93 -11.08
N PHE A 461 -8.81 20.30 -10.98
CA PHE A 461 -9.09 18.97 -11.55
C PHE A 461 -10.43 18.97 -12.28
N ASP A 462 -10.43 18.78 -13.61
CA ASP A 462 -11.63 18.82 -14.46
C ASP A 462 -12.53 20.05 -14.20
N ASP A 463 -11.91 21.22 -14.20
CA ASP A 463 -12.48 22.55 -13.91
C ASP A 463 -12.89 22.79 -12.43
N ILE A 464 -12.67 21.82 -11.54
CA ILE A 464 -12.94 21.92 -10.10
C ILE A 464 -11.67 22.37 -9.35
N LYS A 465 -11.71 23.56 -8.76
CA LYS A 465 -10.70 24.03 -7.81
C LYS A 465 -10.83 23.30 -6.48
N LEU A 466 -9.87 22.42 -6.19
CA LEU A 466 -9.91 21.57 -5.00
C LEU A 466 -9.81 22.41 -3.70
N LYS A 467 -8.99 23.48 -3.68
CA LYS A 467 -8.83 24.37 -2.51
C LYS A 467 -10.09 25.15 -2.12
N GLU A 468 -11.05 25.31 -3.03
CA GLU A 468 -12.34 25.99 -2.75
C GLU A 468 -13.40 25.01 -2.19
N LYS A 469 -13.18 23.69 -2.34
CA LYS A 469 -14.18 22.64 -2.04
C LYS A 469 -13.77 21.68 -0.91
N TYR A 470 -12.46 21.52 -0.66
CA TYR A 470 -11.92 20.52 0.24
C TYR A 470 -10.97 21.13 1.28
N ASP A 471 -11.14 20.76 2.54
CA ASP A 471 -10.42 21.35 3.67
C ASP A 471 -8.94 20.92 3.71
N LYS A 472 -8.66 19.67 3.34
CA LYS A 472 -7.33 19.06 3.34
C LYS A 472 -7.12 18.21 2.09
N ILE A 473 -5.98 18.39 1.44
CA ILE A 473 -5.65 17.75 0.16
C ILE A 473 -4.29 17.08 0.31
N ILE A 474 -4.28 15.76 0.41
CA ILE A 474 -3.07 14.96 0.50
C ILE A 474 -2.59 14.70 -0.92
N LYS A 475 -1.52 15.37 -1.33
CA LYS A 475 -0.99 15.31 -2.69
C LYS A 475 0.14 14.30 -2.74
N PHE A 476 0.03 13.27 -3.57
CA PHE A 476 1.10 12.30 -3.85
C PHE A 476 1.72 12.59 -5.21
N GLY A 477 3.04 12.68 -5.26
CA GLY A 477 3.85 12.56 -6.46
C GLY A 477 4.44 11.16 -6.49
N ILE A 478 4.02 10.36 -7.47
CA ILE A 478 4.55 9.03 -7.74
C ILE A 478 5.32 9.12 -9.05
N ALA A 479 6.53 8.56 -9.10
CA ALA A 479 7.28 8.48 -10.34
C ALA A 479 7.97 7.14 -10.54
N PHE A 480 8.40 6.88 -11.76
CA PHE A 480 9.11 5.66 -12.14
C PHE A 480 9.99 5.79 -13.39
N LYS A 481 10.89 4.82 -13.52
CA LYS A 481 11.69 4.51 -14.71
C LYS A 481 11.89 3.00 -14.79
N LYS A 482 11.29 2.33 -15.78
CA LYS A 482 11.37 0.87 -15.99
C LYS A 482 11.02 0.07 -14.71
N GLU A 483 12.01 -0.50 -14.01
CA GLU A 483 11.82 -1.23 -12.74
C GLU A 483 11.83 -0.36 -11.46
N TYR A 484 12.25 0.91 -11.57
CA TYR A 484 12.42 1.81 -10.43
C TYR A 484 11.17 2.66 -10.20
N CYS A 485 10.79 2.83 -8.93
CA CYS A 485 9.70 3.67 -8.49
C CYS A 485 10.06 4.32 -7.13
N ASP A 486 9.61 5.54 -6.91
CA ASP A 486 9.68 6.28 -5.64
C ASP A 486 8.35 7.03 -5.44
N VAL A 487 8.06 7.45 -4.22
CA VAL A 487 6.79 8.08 -3.83
C VAL A 487 7.05 9.18 -2.81
N ILE A 488 6.53 10.38 -3.05
CA ILE A 488 6.57 11.50 -2.10
C ILE A 488 5.16 12.05 -1.92
N TYR A 489 4.72 12.27 -0.68
CA TYR A 489 3.51 13.03 -0.38
C TYR A 489 3.78 14.34 0.35
N GLU A 490 2.89 15.32 0.12
CA GLU A 490 2.77 16.56 0.88
C GLU A 490 1.32 16.83 1.29
N ILE A 491 1.12 17.76 2.22
CA ILE A 491 -0.20 18.16 2.70
C ILE A 491 -0.47 19.60 2.27
N ASN A 492 -1.58 19.80 1.56
CA ASN A 492 -2.13 21.10 1.20
C ASN A 492 -3.45 21.32 1.96
N TYR A 493 -3.79 22.59 2.22
CA TYR A 493 -5.01 22.98 2.93
C TYR A 493 -5.89 23.87 2.03
N GLY A 494 -7.20 23.77 2.20
CA GLY A 494 -8.18 24.58 1.46
C GLY A 494 -8.31 26.01 2.00
N ASN A 495 -8.90 26.89 1.18
CA ASN A 495 -9.10 28.30 1.50
C ASN A 495 -10.01 28.51 2.74
N CYS A 496 -10.92 27.56 2.99
CA CYS A 496 -11.84 27.55 4.13
C CYS A 496 -11.24 26.94 5.40
N PHE A 497 -10.02 26.39 5.36
CA PHE A 497 -9.42 25.67 6.49
C PHE A 497 -9.16 26.61 7.67
N LYS A 498 -9.94 26.45 8.74
CA LYS A 498 -9.79 27.26 9.96
C LYS A 498 -8.52 26.89 10.71
N LYS A 499 -7.76 27.89 11.16
CA LYS A 499 -6.69 27.72 12.14
C LYS A 499 -7.20 26.98 13.39
N LYS A 500 -6.32 26.19 14.00
CA LYS A 500 -6.61 25.43 15.22
C LYS A 500 -6.98 26.37 16.38
N GLU A 501 -8.24 26.29 16.83
CA GLU A 501 -8.72 27.07 17.98
C GLU A 501 -8.05 26.58 19.28
N MET A 502 -7.36 27.50 19.97
CA MET A 502 -6.67 27.22 21.23
C MET A 502 -7.64 27.33 22.41
N GLN A 503 -7.70 26.32 23.28
CA GLN A 503 -8.67 26.33 24.38
C GLN A 503 -8.25 27.24 25.56
N LYS A 504 -9.04 27.21 26.64
CA LYS A 504 -8.82 27.99 27.88
C LYS A 504 -8.01 27.22 28.94
N GLU A 505 -7.40 26.10 28.55
CA GLU A 505 -6.45 25.33 29.34
C GLU A 505 -5.02 25.73 28.97
N ILE A 506 -4.08 25.68 29.92
CA ILE A 506 -2.72 26.23 29.74
C ILE A 506 -1.69 25.13 29.93
N TYR A 507 -0.84 24.92 28.93
CA TYR A 507 0.27 23.98 29.03
C TYR A 507 1.54 24.63 29.62
N THR A 508 2.19 23.94 30.56
CA THR A 508 3.49 24.37 31.13
C THR A 508 4.51 23.22 31.22
N GLY A 509 4.35 22.20 30.38
CA GLY A 509 5.26 21.04 30.32
C GLY A 509 6.27 21.14 29.17
N GLU A 510 6.87 20.01 28.82
CA GLU A 510 7.97 19.92 27.86
C GLU A 510 7.62 19.07 26.61
N GLU A 511 6.41 18.49 26.54
CA GLU A 511 5.98 17.60 25.45
C GLU A 511 4.95 18.23 24.50
N PHE A 512 5.31 18.34 23.22
CA PHE A 512 4.52 19.04 22.21
C PHE A 512 3.26 18.28 21.79
N GLN A 513 3.34 16.96 21.61
CA GLN A 513 2.16 16.14 21.23
C GLN A 513 1.04 16.26 22.27
N TYR A 514 1.38 16.23 23.57
CA TYR A 514 0.41 16.38 24.65
C TYR A 514 -0.24 17.77 24.66
N ALA A 515 0.55 18.82 24.41
CA ALA A 515 0.04 20.19 24.27
C ALA A 515 -0.95 20.31 23.10
N SER A 516 -0.59 19.76 21.93
CA SER A 516 -1.40 19.86 20.72
C SER A 516 -2.66 18.98 20.75
N ASN A 517 -2.56 17.70 21.14
CA ASN A 517 -3.69 16.75 21.05
C ASN A 517 -4.80 17.04 22.07
N LYS A 518 -4.44 17.56 23.25
CA LYS A 518 -5.44 18.03 24.24
C LYS A 518 -5.86 19.50 24.01
N ASN A 519 -5.46 20.11 22.91
CA ASN A 519 -5.84 21.46 22.47
C ASN A 519 -5.55 22.57 23.52
N PHE A 520 -4.48 22.41 24.31
CA PHE A 520 -4.04 23.45 25.24
C PHE A 520 -3.66 24.73 24.49
N TYR A 521 -3.74 25.87 25.18
CA TYR A 521 -3.14 27.10 24.70
C TYR A 521 -1.62 26.96 24.63
N LEU A 522 -1.07 27.20 23.43
CA LEU A 522 0.34 27.10 23.10
C LEU A 522 0.68 28.18 22.07
N ILE A 523 1.67 29.02 22.33
CA ILE A 523 2.17 29.96 21.30
C ILE A 523 2.86 29.16 20.20
N ASP A 524 2.42 29.39 18.97
CA ASP A 524 2.88 28.66 17.79
C ASP A 524 4.29 29.08 17.37
N LYS A 525 5.28 28.27 17.77
CA LYS A 525 6.68 28.39 17.36
C LYS A 525 7.04 27.47 16.18
N THR A 526 6.07 26.83 15.51
CA THR A 526 6.35 25.81 14.49
C THR A 526 7.10 26.34 13.27
N LYS A 527 7.04 27.65 13.00
CA LYS A 527 7.91 28.38 12.05
C LYS A 527 9.41 28.05 12.21
N MET A 528 9.87 27.63 13.40
CA MET A 528 11.22 27.13 13.62
C MET A 528 11.57 25.93 12.71
N ILE A 529 10.62 25.05 12.41
CA ILE A 529 10.79 23.89 11.53
C ILE A 529 11.05 24.36 10.10
N SER A 530 10.28 25.33 9.59
CA SER A 530 10.50 25.93 8.25
C SER A 530 11.90 26.54 8.14
N LYS A 531 12.40 27.16 9.21
CA LYS A 531 13.78 27.69 9.25
C LYS A 531 14.85 26.58 9.25
N LEU A 532 14.59 25.44 9.87
CA LEU A 532 15.49 24.28 9.82
C LEU A 532 15.52 23.61 8.44
N ILE A 533 14.39 23.62 7.70
CA ILE A 533 14.29 23.08 6.34
C ILE A 533 14.98 23.99 5.33
N ASN A 534 14.81 25.31 5.44
CA ASN A 534 15.31 26.28 4.46
C ASN A 534 16.83 26.59 4.55
N HIS A 535 17.56 25.88 5.42
CA HIS A 535 19.00 26.09 5.66
C HIS A 535 19.75 24.74 5.69
N GLU A 536 19.64 23.95 4.60
CA GLU A 536 20.28 22.64 4.47
C GLU A 536 21.83 22.69 4.50
N GLU A 537 22.42 23.86 4.27
CA GLU A 537 23.87 24.08 4.36
C GLU A 537 24.42 24.00 5.80
N ILE A 538 23.56 24.09 6.82
CA ILE A 538 23.97 24.10 8.23
C ILE A 538 23.79 22.72 8.87
N ILE A 539 24.91 22.02 9.04
CA ILE A 539 24.96 20.65 9.57
C ILE A 539 24.50 20.56 11.03
N ALA A 540 24.76 21.58 11.85
CA ALA A 540 24.38 21.58 13.27
C ALA A 540 24.19 22.97 13.86
N TYR A 541 23.22 23.10 14.76
CA TYR A 541 22.91 24.32 15.51
C TYR A 541 23.12 24.11 17.02
N LEU A 542 23.82 25.03 17.68
CA LEU A 542 23.92 25.14 19.13
C LEU A 542 23.10 26.34 19.62
N ILE A 543 21.93 26.05 20.19
CA ILE A 543 20.96 27.05 20.62
C ILE A 543 21.03 27.22 22.14
N THR A 544 21.57 28.36 22.58
CA THR A 544 21.64 28.70 24.01
C THR A 544 20.60 29.75 24.36
N ARG A 545 19.80 29.46 25.38
CA ARG A 545 18.79 30.35 25.98
C ARG A 545 18.72 30.13 27.48
N PRO A 546 18.19 31.08 28.28
CA PRO A 546 18.03 30.91 29.72
C PRO A 546 17.20 29.66 30.13
N ARG A 547 17.15 29.38 31.43
CA ARG A 547 16.29 28.31 31.97
C ARG A 547 14.81 28.61 31.64
N ARG A 548 14.07 27.56 31.27
CA ARG A 548 12.62 27.57 30.96
C ARG A 548 12.19 28.45 29.76
N PHE A 549 13.09 28.71 28.81
CA PHE A 549 12.80 29.46 27.56
C PHE A 549 12.10 28.66 26.44
N GLY A 550 11.58 27.46 26.72
CA GLY A 550 10.92 26.60 25.72
C GLY A 550 11.85 25.61 24.99
N LYS A 551 13.13 25.50 25.37
CA LYS A 551 14.14 24.64 24.71
C LYS A 551 13.67 23.20 24.44
N SER A 552 13.34 22.45 25.50
CA SER A 552 12.90 21.06 25.43
C SER A 552 11.58 20.91 24.67
N LEU A 553 10.64 21.86 24.83
CA LEU A 553 9.36 21.87 24.13
C LEU A 553 9.52 22.07 22.62
N ASN A 554 10.44 22.95 22.19
CA ASN A 554 10.77 23.11 20.78
C ASN A 554 11.51 21.88 20.23
N LEU A 555 12.33 21.18 21.03
CA LEU A 555 12.92 19.90 20.59
C LEU A 555 11.89 18.77 20.46
N SER A 556 10.94 18.66 21.39
CA SER A 556 9.78 17.75 21.29
C SER A 556 8.97 18.09 20.03
N MET A 557 8.68 19.37 19.77
CA MET A 557 8.04 19.84 18.54
C MET A 557 8.80 19.44 17.25
N ILE A 558 10.13 19.60 17.22
CA ILE A 558 10.95 19.20 16.06
C ILE A 558 10.92 17.68 15.89
N LYS A 559 11.06 16.91 16.98
CA LYS A 559 10.96 15.45 16.98
C LYS A 559 9.63 14.99 16.38
N GLU A 560 8.50 15.47 16.90
CA GLU A 560 7.17 15.06 16.44
C GLU A 560 6.83 15.53 15.03
N PHE A 561 7.52 16.53 14.47
CA PHE A 561 7.34 16.87 13.06
C PHE A 561 8.08 15.91 12.12
N PHE A 562 9.35 15.62 12.41
CA PHE A 562 10.20 14.89 11.46
C PHE A 562 10.20 13.37 11.67
N GLU A 563 9.97 12.86 12.89
CA GLU A 563 10.10 11.44 13.22
C GLU A 563 9.08 10.58 12.48
N LYS A 564 9.54 9.55 11.75
CA LYS A 564 8.64 8.55 11.13
C LYS A 564 7.98 7.68 12.22
N PRO A 565 6.64 7.61 12.31
CA PRO A 565 5.94 6.70 13.23
C PRO A 565 6.31 5.23 12.98
N ILE A 566 6.31 4.43 14.05
CA ILE A 566 6.69 3.01 14.03
C ILE A 566 5.54 2.14 13.50
N ASN A 567 4.29 2.52 13.79
CA ASN A 567 3.10 1.77 13.43
C ASN A 567 1.89 2.69 13.18
N GLU A 568 0.78 2.08 12.78
CA GLU A 568 -0.43 2.78 12.34
C GLU A 568 -1.13 3.53 13.49
N ILE A 569 -1.11 2.97 14.70
CA ILE A 569 -1.70 3.58 15.91
C ILE A 569 -0.94 4.86 16.29
N GLU A 570 0.40 4.81 16.31
CA GLU A 570 1.22 6.00 16.55
C GLU A 570 1.02 7.08 15.46
N ASN A 571 0.77 6.66 14.22
CA ASN A 571 0.51 7.57 13.12
C ASN A 571 -0.84 8.29 13.25
N GLU A 572 -1.93 7.59 13.61
CA GLU A 572 -3.25 8.20 13.82
C GLU A 572 -3.19 9.32 14.87
N ASP A 573 -2.49 9.08 15.99
CA ASP A 573 -2.30 10.03 17.09
C ASP A 573 -1.38 11.23 16.75
N LYS A 574 -0.66 11.21 15.62
CA LYS A 574 0.30 12.25 15.21
C LYS A 574 -0.06 12.98 13.93
N LYS A 575 -0.77 12.33 13.01
CA LYS A 575 -1.10 12.77 11.64
C LYS A 575 -1.74 14.18 11.52
N PHE A 576 -2.37 14.67 12.57
CA PHE A 576 -3.07 15.97 12.61
C PHE A 576 -2.49 16.97 13.63
N VAL A 577 -1.33 16.67 14.22
CA VAL A 577 -0.71 17.47 15.30
C VAL A 577 -0.35 18.90 14.86
N PHE A 578 0.01 19.08 13.59
CA PHE A 578 0.48 20.35 13.02
C PHE A 578 -0.55 21.08 12.13
N ASP A 579 -1.75 20.53 11.99
CA ASP A 579 -2.81 21.08 11.14
C ASP A 579 -3.18 22.52 11.53
N GLY A 580 -2.98 23.47 10.63
CA GLY A 580 -3.32 24.88 10.82
C GLY A 580 -2.29 25.70 11.63
N LEU A 581 -1.13 25.12 11.94
CA LEU A 581 0.00 25.81 12.56
C LEU A 581 0.89 26.48 11.49
N GLU A 582 1.74 27.42 11.88
CA GLU A 582 2.55 28.25 10.98
C GLU A 582 3.42 27.43 10.00
N VAL A 583 4.00 26.30 10.43
CA VAL A 583 4.77 25.39 9.55
C VAL A 583 3.91 24.83 8.39
N SER A 584 2.63 24.58 8.65
CA SER A 584 1.74 23.86 7.72
C SER A 584 1.20 24.75 6.59
N LYS A 585 1.46 26.06 6.63
CA LYS A 585 1.07 27.02 5.58
C LYS A 585 1.82 26.81 4.27
N ASP A 586 3.04 26.30 4.33
CA ASP A 586 3.85 25.99 3.16
C ASP A 586 3.90 24.47 2.97
N ARG A 587 3.31 24.03 1.85
CA ARG A 587 3.25 22.63 1.41
C ARG A 587 4.63 21.98 1.29
N LYS A 588 5.68 22.76 1.01
CA LYS A 588 7.05 22.24 0.88
C LYS A 588 7.60 21.76 2.21
N ASN A 589 7.30 22.43 3.34
CA ASN A 589 7.62 21.91 4.67
C ASN A 589 6.97 20.53 4.91
N MET A 590 5.71 20.36 4.47
CA MET A 590 4.95 19.13 4.68
C MET A 590 5.51 17.92 3.91
N ARG A 591 6.42 18.11 2.94
CA ARG A 591 7.22 17.02 2.33
C ARG A 591 8.16 16.35 3.31
N HIS A 592 8.51 17.01 4.42
CA HIS A 592 9.45 16.52 5.44
C HIS A 592 8.73 15.92 6.68
N PHE A 593 7.41 16.04 6.74
CA PHE A 593 6.58 15.55 7.85
C PHE A 593 6.62 14.02 7.94
N HIS A 594 6.96 13.49 9.12
CA HIS A 594 7.06 12.05 9.41
C HIS A 594 8.01 11.23 8.49
N LYS A 595 9.11 11.81 7.98
CA LYS A 595 10.01 11.13 7.01
C LYS A 595 11.36 10.64 7.56
N TYR A 596 11.76 11.03 8.78
CA TYR A 596 13.15 10.94 9.21
C TYR A 596 13.35 10.02 10.42
N PRO A 597 14.45 9.25 10.48
CA PRO A 597 14.96 8.74 11.75
C PRO A 597 15.45 9.90 12.62
N VAL A 598 14.75 10.16 13.73
CA VAL A 598 15.15 11.15 14.74
C VAL A 598 15.84 10.44 15.90
N ILE A 599 17.03 10.92 16.23
CA ILE A 599 17.84 10.48 17.38
C ILE A 599 17.69 11.55 18.46
N TYR A 600 17.07 11.21 19.59
CA TYR A 600 16.91 12.12 20.73
C TYR A 600 17.82 11.73 21.89
N LEU A 601 18.69 12.65 22.29
CA LEU A 601 19.57 12.57 23.45
C LEU A 601 19.14 13.62 24.47
N ASN A 602 19.15 13.27 25.75
CA ASN A 602 18.89 14.21 26.83
C ASN A 602 19.87 13.96 27.99
N PHE A 603 20.57 15.00 28.41
CA PHE A 603 21.54 14.96 29.51
C PHE A 603 20.96 15.46 30.86
N LYS A 604 19.64 15.69 30.92
CA LYS A 604 18.86 15.91 32.14
C LYS A 604 19.08 14.79 33.15
N GLY A 605 19.35 15.16 34.40
CA GLY A 605 19.57 14.22 35.49
C GLY A 605 21.00 13.67 35.62
N ILE A 606 21.96 14.08 34.77
CA ILE A 606 23.37 13.69 34.98
C ILE A 606 23.87 14.15 36.36
N GLN A 607 24.28 13.17 37.14
CA GLN A 607 24.95 13.31 38.42
C GLN A 607 26.09 12.28 38.50
N GLY A 608 27.00 12.52 39.42
CA GLY A 608 28.22 11.73 39.58
C GLY A 608 29.28 12.57 40.29
N ASN A 609 30.02 11.94 41.19
CA ASN A 609 31.00 12.56 42.08
C ASN A 609 32.45 12.37 41.60
N ASN A 610 32.66 11.59 40.53
CA ASN A 610 33.96 11.39 39.90
C ASN A 610 33.83 11.06 38.40
N PHE A 611 34.98 10.99 37.72
CA PHE A 611 35.06 10.70 36.29
C PHE A 611 34.47 9.32 35.88
N LYS A 612 34.62 8.29 36.72
CA LYS A 612 34.14 6.93 36.42
C LYS A 612 32.61 6.90 36.39
N GLU A 613 31.96 7.53 37.36
CA GLU A 613 30.50 7.68 37.40
C GLU A 613 29.96 8.47 36.21
N ILE A 614 30.58 9.62 35.88
CA ILE A 614 30.16 10.43 34.71
C ILE A 614 30.35 9.65 33.41
N LYS A 615 31.47 8.92 33.23
CA LYS A 615 31.70 8.05 32.06
C LYS A 615 30.65 6.93 31.98
N ASN A 616 30.33 6.29 33.10
CA ASN A 616 29.30 5.24 33.14
C ASN A 616 27.92 5.78 32.77
N PHE A 617 27.53 6.96 33.29
CA PHE A 617 26.25 7.58 32.92
C PHE A 617 26.17 7.88 31.41
N LEU A 618 27.26 8.34 30.78
CA LEU A 618 27.31 8.53 29.32
C LEU A 618 27.15 7.22 28.54
N ILE A 619 27.76 6.12 29.03
CA ILE A 619 27.57 4.77 28.47
C ILE A 619 26.11 4.32 28.64
N ASP A 620 25.48 4.62 29.77
CA ASP A 620 24.11 4.21 30.08
C ASP A 620 23.07 4.94 29.22
N ILE A 621 23.26 6.25 28.96
CA ILE A 621 22.45 7.01 27.99
C ILE A 621 22.56 6.36 26.60
N ILE A 622 23.78 6.08 26.13
CA ILE A 622 24.01 5.54 24.77
C ILE A 622 23.46 4.11 24.64
N SER A 623 23.66 3.24 25.63
CA SER A 623 23.05 1.90 25.70
C SER A 623 21.51 1.97 25.65
N THR A 624 20.91 2.90 26.41
CA THR A 624 19.45 3.11 26.40
C THR A 624 18.95 3.63 25.06
N LEU A 625 19.69 4.53 24.41
CA LEU A 625 19.37 5.06 23.08
C LEU A 625 19.41 3.95 22.01
N PHE A 626 20.43 3.08 22.03
CA PHE A 626 20.52 1.94 21.11
C PHE A 626 19.38 0.93 21.32
N LYS A 627 18.95 0.68 22.56
CA LYS A 627 17.75 -0.15 22.86
C LYS A 627 16.48 0.49 22.30
N ASN A 628 16.28 1.78 22.58
CA ASN A 628 15.09 2.52 22.14
C ASN A 628 15.00 2.60 20.60
N MET A 629 16.12 2.81 19.90
CA MET A 629 16.12 2.86 18.42
C MET A 629 15.98 1.48 17.78
N ARG A 630 16.47 0.40 18.42
CA ARG A 630 16.29 -0.98 17.94
C ARG A 630 14.83 -1.38 17.87
N ASN A 631 14.01 -0.90 18.82
CA ASN A 631 12.57 -1.15 18.86
C ASN A 631 11.77 -0.37 17.78
N LYS A 632 12.41 0.52 17.01
CA LYS A 632 11.76 1.33 15.94
C LYS A 632 12.01 0.81 14.52
N ILE A 633 12.87 -0.20 14.37
CA ILE A 633 13.31 -0.73 13.08
C ILE A 633 13.11 -2.25 13.03
N GLU A 634 12.90 -2.80 11.84
CA GLU A 634 13.02 -4.24 11.63
C GLU A 634 14.51 -4.59 11.67
N PHE A 635 15.03 -4.86 12.87
CA PHE A 635 16.46 -5.09 13.12
C PHE A 635 17.06 -6.18 12.21
N GLU A 636 16.25 -7.15 11.78
CA GLU A 636 16.68 -8.21 10.86
C GLU A 636 17.03 -7.73 9.45
N LYS A 637 16.53 -6.57 9.00
CA LYS A 637 16.90 -5.94 7.72
C LYS A 637 18.29 -5.26 7.74
N LEU A 638 19.00 -5.26 8.87
CA LEU A 638 20.42 -4.82 8.95
C LEU A 638 21.40 -5.95 8.60
N GLY A 639 22.62 -5.60 8.20
CA GLY A 639 23.68 -6.59 7.93
C GLY A 639 24.34 -7.12 9.21
N ASP A 640 24.88 -8.34 9.18
CA ASP A 640 25.34 -9.05 10.39
C ASP A 640 26.56 -8.42 11.10
N LEU A 641 27.31 -7.57 10.40
CA LEU A 641 28.34 -6.70 11.01
C LEU A 641 27.70 -5.52 11.77
N ASP A 642 26.68 -4.89 11.19
CA ASP A 642 25.94 -3.80 11.84
C ASP A 642 25.21 -4.33 13.09
N LYS A 643 24.54 -5.50 12.98
CA LYS A 643 23.84 -6.16 14.09
C LYS A 643 24.79 -6.44 15.27
N ARG A 644 25.97 -7.01 15.02
CA ARG A 644 26.96 -7.31 16.08
C ARG A 644 27.47 -6.05 16.76
N ASN A 645 27.92 -5.06 15.98
CA ASN A 645 28.41 -3.80 16.52
C ASN A 645 27.34 -3.04 17.33
N TRP A 646 26.07 -3.11 16.89
CA TRP A 646 24.94 -2.56 17.65
C TRP A 646 24.77 -3.24 19.00
N ILE A 647 24.78 -4.58 19.03
CA ILE A 647 24.61 -5.38 20.25
C ILE A 647 25.77 -5.17 21.24
N GLU A 648 27.01 -4.98 20.77
CA GLU A 648 28.15 -4.65 21.64
C GLU A 648 27.96 -3.31 22.38
N ILE A 649 27.45 -2.29 21.69
CA ILE A 649 27.16 -0.96 22.27
C ILE A 649 25.93 -1.04 23.19
N GLU A 650 24.89 -1.75 22.75
CA GLU A 650 23.65 -1.98 23.50
C GLU A 650 23.92 -2.64 24.86
N ASN A 651 24.83 -3.61 24.88
CA ASN A 651 25.27 -4.35 26.07
C ASN A 651 26.41 -3.69 26.86
N LYS A 652 26.87 -2.49 26.46
CA LYS A 652 27.95 -1.72 27.12
C LYS A 652 29.35 -2.36 27.06
N ASN A 653 29.54 -3.40 26.24
CA ASN A 653 30.80 -4.16 26.15
C ASN A 653 31.94 -3.33 25.53
N ASN A 654 31.62 -2.43 24.59
CA ASN A 654 32.62 -1.69 23.82
C ASN A 654 32.72 -0.21 24.26
N THR A 655 33.47 0.05 25.34
CA THR A 655 33.59 1.40 25.93
C THR A 655 34.70 2.28 25.34
N MET A 656 35.47 1.78 24.38
CA MET A 656 36.43 2.58 23.58
C MET A 656 35.74 3.32 22.43
N LEU A 657 34.68 2.75 21.83
CA LEU A 657 34.02 3.34 20.66
C LEU A 657 33.14 4.58 20.93
N LEU A 658 32.99 5.01 22.19
CA LEU A 658 32.05 6.05 22.66
C LEU A 658 31.93 7.25 21.70
N SER A 659 33.06 7.80 21.28
CA SER A 659 33.17 8.97 20.40
C SER A 659 32.54 8.79 19.01
N SER A 660 32.34 7.56 18.55
CA SER A 660 31.83 7.24 17.20
C SER A 660 30.40 6.69 17.15
N THR A 661 29.82 6.35 18.30
CA THR A 661 28.57 5.57 18.42
C THR A 661 27.39 6.18 17.68
N LEU A 662 27.19 7.50 17.78
CA LEU A 662 26.08 8.20 17.12
C LEU A 662 26.24 8.21 15.59
N SER A 663 27.47 8.35 15.08
CA SER A 663 27.79 8.33 13.65
C SER A 663 27.57 6.93 13.05
N PHE A 664 27.97 5.89 13.79
CA PHE A 664 27.65 4.49 13.45
C PHE A 664 26.12 4.27 13.41
N MET A 665 25.38 4.68 14.45
CA MET A 665 23.93 4.54 14.49
C MET A 665 23.24 5.27 13.33
N CYS A 666 23.69 6.48 12.96
CA CYS A 666 23.20 7.19 11.78
C CYS A 666 23.39 6.39 10.48
N SER A 667 24.50 5.65 10.35
CA SER A 667 24.75 4.80 9.19
C SER A 667 23.76 3.64 9.11
N CYS A 668 23.45 2.97 10.23
CA CYS A 668 22.49 1.87 10.31
C CYS A 668 21.06 2.35 10.03
N LEU A 669 20.64 3.46 10.64
CA LEU A 669 19.30 4.02 10.45
C LEU A 669 19.11 4.50 8.99
N LYS A 670 20.12 5.09 8.35
CA LYS A 670 20.09 5.44 6.92
C LYS A 670 20.09 4.21 6.00
N LYS A 671 20.77 3.11 6.37
CA LYS A 671 20.66 1.82 5.66
C LYS A 671 19.23 1.27 5.72
N PHE A 672 18.53 1.46 6.83
CA PHE A 672 17.12 1.09 7.01
C PHE A 672 16.17 2.05 6.26
N TYR A 673 15.90 3.24 6.81
CA TYR A 673 14.91 4.22 6.32
C TYR A 673 15.24 4.90 4.98
N LYS A 674 16.43 4.64 4.39
CA LYS A 674 16.95 5.28 3.15
C LYS A 674 17.05 6.83 3.18
N ARG A 675 16.77 7.45 4.33
CA ARG A 675 16.82 8.90 4.61
C ARG A 675 18.02 9.20 5.52
N ARG A 676 18.51 10.44 5.48
CA ARG A 676 19.50 10.96 6.44
C ARG A 676 18.83 11.10 7.82
N CYS A 677 19.59 11.04 8.91
CA CYS A 677 19.08 11.14 10.28
C CYS A 677 19.02 12.58 10.78
N ILE A 678 18.17 12.87 11.76
CA ILE A 678 18.21 14.13 12.53
C ILE A 678 18.66 13.82 13.95
N ILE A 679 19.54 14.64 14.52
CA ILE A 679 20.00 14.48 15.92
C ILE A 679 19.55 15.67 16.76
N LEU A 680 18.88 15.39 17.87
CA LEU A 680 18.42 16.38 18.84
C LEU A 680 19.08 16.08 20.19
N ILE A 681 19.73 17.08 20.79
CA ILE A 681 20.50 16.91 22.03
C ILE A 681 20.07 17.99 23.05
N ASP A 682 19.37 17.60 24.12
CA ASP A 682 18.95 18.52 25.18
C ASP A 682 19.89 18.55 26.39
N GLU A 683 19.98 19.74 26.98
CA GLU A 683 20.74 20.10 28.19
C GLU A 683 22.21 19.64 28.20
N TYR A 684 22.88 19.66 27.04
CA TYR A 684 24.26 19.16 26.87
C TYR A 684 25.27 19.76 27.85
N ASP A 685 25.04 21.01 28.26
CA ASP A 685 25.89 21.76 29.17
C ASP A 685 25.85 21.19 30.60
N LYS A 686 24.82 20.43 30.99
CA LYS A 686 24.77 19.78 32.31
C LYS A 686 25.94 18.82 32.56
N VAL A 687 26.41 18.11 31.53
CA VAL A 687 27.55 17.20 31.65
C VAL A 687 28.81 17.97 32.02
N LEU A 688 29.05 19.09 31.32
CA LEU A 688 30.22 19.94 31.48
C LEU A 688 30.17 20.74 32.80
N ILE A 689 28.98 21.16 33.23
CA ILE A 689 28.77 21.81 34.53
C ILE A 689 29.04 20.82 35.68
N ASN A 690 28.53 19.58 35.62
CA ASN A 690 28.79 18.61 36.69
C ASN A 690 30.26 18.14 36.70
N SER A 691 30.91 17.98 35.54
CA SER A 691 32.34 17.64 35.50
C SER A 691 33.24 18.77 36.02
N LYS A 692 32.86 20.05 35.81
CA LYS A 692 33.45 21.19 36.52
C LYS A 692 33.21 21.12 38.04
N ARG A 693 31.98 20.84 38.50
CA ARG A 693 31.64 20.74 39.93
C ARG A 693 32.50 19.74 40.70
N VAL A 694 32.99 18.69 40.04
CA VAL A 694 33.75 17.59 40.66
C VAL A 694 35.20 17.51 40.17
N ASN A 695 35.74 18.60 39.61
CA ASN A 695 37.15 18.74 39.20
C ASN A 695 37.65 17.64 38.24
N VAL A 696 36.81 17.22 37.29
CA VAL A 696 37.18 16.25 36.21
C VAL A 696 36.87 16.78 34.82
N PHE A 697 36.67 18.09 34.67
CA PHE A 697 36.29 18.74 33.43
C PHE A 697 37.20 18.36 32.25
N ASP A 698 38.52 18.44 32.43
CA ASP A 698 39.53 18.18 31.38
C ASP A 698 39.55 16.73 30.91
N LYS A 699 38.97 15.80 31.69
CA LYS A 699 38.80 14.39 31.32
C LYS A 699 37.46 14.12 30.60
N VAL A 700 36.48 15.00 30.79
CA VAL A 700 35.12 14.87 30.23
C VAL A 700 34.93 15.69 28.95
N GLN A 701 35.50 16.89 28.85
CA GLN A 701 35.43 17.73 27.65
C GLN A 701 35.92 16.99 26.39
N PRO A 702 37.08 16.30 26.38
CA PRO A 702 37.53 15.59 25.18
C PRO A 702 36.61 14.45 24.73
N ILE A 703 35.84 13.86 25.66
CA ILE A 703 34.85 12.82 25.33
C ILE A 703 33.65 13.46 24.61
N ILE A 704 33.12 14.56 25.15
CA ILE A 704 31.98 15.28 24.54
C ILE A 704 32.38 15.89 23.19
N GLU A 705 33.54 16.54 23.10
CA GLU A 705 34.08 17.04 21.84
C GLU A 705 34.34 15.91 20.83
N GLY A 706 34.84 14.75 21.28
CA GLY A 706 35.04 13.58 20.43
C GLY A 706 33.74 13.04 19.84
N ILE A 707 32.69 12.93 20.66
CA ILE A 707 31.34 12.55 20.22
C ILE A 707 30.82 13.57 19.20
N PHE A 708 30.84 14.86 19.52
CA PHE A 708 30.27 15.90 18.64
C PHE A 708 31.06 16.05 17.34
N SER A 709 32.39 15.94 17.40
CA SER A 709 33.29 15.95 16.23
C SER A 709 32.96 14.83 15.23
N SER A 710 32.83 13.57 15.67
CA SER A 710 32.49 12.47 14.76
C SER A 710 31.07 12.58 14.20
N THR A 711 30.17 13.15 15.01
CA THR A 711 28.74 13.26 14.72
C THR A 711 28.43 14.36 13.71
N PHE A 712 29.17 15.48 13.74
CA PHE A 712 28.87 16.68 12.95
C PHE A 712 29.96 17.08 11.94
N LYS A 713 31.22 16.66 12.07
CA LYS A 713 32.31 17.19 11.20
C LYS A 713 32.32 16.61 9.78
N LYS A 714 31.94 15.33 9.60
CA LYS A 714 31.98 14.62 8.29
C LYS A 714 30.84 13.58 8.09
N ASN A 715 29.74 13.68 8.84
CA ASN A 715 28.70 12.66 8.86
C ASN A 715 27.71 12.80 7.68
N THR A 716 28.01 12.19 6.53
CA THR A 716 27.12 12.15 5.34
C THR A 716 25.82 11.37 5.55
N ASN A 717 25.59 10.85 6.75
CA ASN A 717 24.35 10.18 7.16
C ASN A 717 23.44 11.08 8.01
N LEU A 718 23.91 12.26 8.43
CA LEU A 718 23.13 13.30 9.11
C LEU A 718 22.44 14.23 8.10
N TYR A 719 21.25 14.72 8.43
CA TYR A 719 20.56 15.82 7.75
C TYR A 719 20.94 17.14 8.43
N PHE A 720 20.47 17.34 9.68
CA PHE A 720 20.94 18.38 10.58
C PHE A 720 20.96 17.90 12.03
N GLY A 721 21.64 18.66 12.90
CA GLY A 721 21.62 18.51 14.35
C GLY A 721 21.10 19.77 15.07
N VAL A 722 20.37 19.61 16.18
CA VAL A 722 20.01 20.71 17.09
C VAL A 722 20.42 20.36 18.51
N ILE A 723 21.24 21.21 19.10
CA ILE A 723 21.82 21.06 20.44
C ILE A 723 21.30 22.23 21.29
N THR A 724 20.68 21.95 22.43
CA THR A 724 20.16 22.97 23.36
C THR A 724 20.92 22.98 24.67
N GLY A 725 21.13 24.18 25.20
CA GLY A 725 21.79 24.41 26.50
C GLY A 725 21.42 25.73 27.14
N CYS A 726 21.90 25.97 28.36
CA CYS A 726 21.93 27.32 28.95
C CYS A 726 23.20 28.07 28.54
N TYR A 727 24.34 27.37 28.44
CA TYR A 727 25.65 27.94 28.08
C TYR A 727 26.22 27.28 26.81
N SER A 728 27.16 27.96 26.13
CA SER A 728 27.85 27.48 24.92
C SER A 728 29.27 26.94 25.20
N PHE A 729 29.54 26.63 26.47
CA PHE A 729 30.85 26.26 27.00
C PHE A 729 31.32 24.87 26.50
N GLY A 730 32.64 24.66 26.45
CA GLY A 730 33.27 23.42 25.96
C GLY A 730 33.12 23.17 24.45
N LEU A 731 32.74 24.18 23.67
CA LEU A 731 32.59 24.13 22.21
C LEU A 731 33.20 25.38 21.53
N SER A 732 34.23 25.97 22.11
CA SER A 732 34.89 27.20 21.65
C SER A 732 36.09 26.93 20.73
N SER A 733 35.80 26.91 19.43
CA SER A 733 36.68 27.31 18.30
C SER A 733 38.17 27.55 18.60
N SER A 734 38.99 26.54 18.28
CA SER A 734 40.37 26.67 17.75
C SER A 734 40.86 25.29 17.31
N ASN A 735 40.93 24.34 18.25
CA ASN A 735 41.51 23.01 18.02
C ASN A 735 40.48 21.86 17.97
N SER A 736 39.23 22.09 18.39
CA SER A 736 38.20 21.04 18.43
C SER A 736 37.54 20.80 17.05
N GLY A 737 36.92 19.64 16.88
CA GLY A 737 36.25 19.27 15.63
C GLY A 737 34.95 20.03 15.32
N ALA A 738 34.56 20.99 16.16
CA ALA A 738 33.23 21.57 16.24
C ALA A 738 32.95 22.75 15.29
N ASN A 739 33.85 23.07 14.35
CA ASN A 739 33.70 24.23 13.44
C ASN A 739 32.43 24.20 12.56
N ASN A 740 31.76 23.05 12.44
CA ASN A 740 30.51 22.89 11.68
C ASN A 740 29.25 23.18 12.53
N ILE A 741 29.38 23.66 13.77
CA ILE A 741 28.26 23.95 14.68
C ILE A 741 27.99 25.46 14.72
N THR A 742 26.92 25.89 14.07
CA THR A 742 26.42 27.28 14.09
C THR A 742 25.88 27.63 15.47
N LYS A 743 26.38 28.69 16.08
CA LYS A 743 25.96 29.13 17.43
C LYS A 743 24.85 30.18 17.36
N CYS A 744 23.81 29.97 18.15
CA CYS A 744 22.60 30.79 18.24
C CYS A 744 22.39 31.19 19.72
N THR A 745 23.01 32.30 20.14
CA THR A 745 22.95 32.82 21.52
C THR A 745 21.93 33.95 21.65
N LEU A 746 21.80 34.63 22.80
CA LEU A 746 20.99 35.86 22.85
C LEU A 746 21.74 37.03 22.18
N LEU A 747 23.05 37.13 22.41
CA LEU A 747 23.91 38.16 21.80
C LEU A 747 24.20 37.97 20.31
N ASN A 748 23.91 36.80 19.72
CA ASN A 748 24.04 36.55 18.28
C ASN A 748 23.18 35.35 17.84
N ASP A 749 22.05 35.62 17.18
CA ASP A 749 21.26 34.58 16.51
C ASP A 749 20.66 35.08 15.18
N LEU A 750 21.25 34.62 14.08
CA LEU A 750 20.82 34.92 12.72
C LEU A 750 19.56 34.14 12.30
N TYR A 751 19.14 33.14 13.07
CA TYR A 751 18.14 32.14 12.67
C TYR A 751 16.93 32.09 13.62
N PHE A 752 17.11 31.84 14.92
CA PHE A 752 16.05 31.46 15.86
C PHE A 752 15.70 32.53 16.90
N SER A 753 16.00 33.80 16.60
CA SER A 753 15.72 34.95 17.48
C SER A 753 14.25 35.12 17.87
N ASP A 754 13.32 34.81 16.95
CA ASP A 754 11.86 34.82 17.16
C ASP A 754 11.28 33.49 17.69
N CYS A 755 12.06 32.42 17.71
CA CYS A 755 11.58 31.06 18.00
C CYS A 755 11.58 30.71 19.51
N TYR A 756 12.19 31.54 20.36
CA TYR A 756 12.40 31.27 21.79
C TYR A 756 12.07 32.47 22.67
N GLY A 757 11.45 32.21 23.83
CA GLY A 757 10.79 33.26 24.59
C GLY A 757 9.45 33.66 23.97
N PHE A 758 8.73 34.56 24.64
CA PHE A 758 7.57 35.24 24.06
C PHE A 758 7.96 36.68 23.69
N THR A 759 7.54 37.15 22.53
CA THR A 759 7.66 38.56 22.13
C THR A 759 6.58 39.44 22.79
N GLU A 760 6.71 40.75 22.63
CA GLU A 760 5.73 41.76 23.04
C GLU A 760 4.30 41.45 22.52
N ASP A 761 4.17 41.09 21.24
CA ASP A 761 2.89 40.78 20.60
C ASP A 761 2.36 39.40 21.02
N GLU A 762 3.23 38.42 21.23
CA GLU A 762 2.83 37.10 21.74
C GLU A 762 2.31 37.20 23.18
N LEU A 763 2.93 38.02 24.02
CA LEU A 763 2.41 38.35 25.35
C LEU A 763 1.03 39.04 25.25
N LYS A 764 0.90 40.05 24.38
CA LYS A 764 -0.39 40.74 24.15
C LYS A 764 -1.49 39.75 23.77
N ASN A 765 -1.21 38.82 22.84
CA ASN A 765 -2.14 37.80 22.39
C ASN A 765 -2.54 36.81 23.51
N VAL A 766 -1.58 36.38 24.33
CA VAL A 766 -1.83 35.55 25.53
C VAL A 766 -2.78 36.27 26.48
N LEU A 767 -2.45 37.52 26.85
CA LEU A 767 -3.23 38.27 27.83
C LEU A 767 -4.66 38.54 27.31
N SER A 768 -4.83 38.88 26.02
CA SER A 768 -6.16 39.07 25.43
C SER A 768 -6.99 37.78 25.40
N HIS A 769 -6.41 36.62 25.06
CA HIS A 769 -7.13 35.33 25.02
C HIS A 769 -7.70 34.95 26.39
N PHE A 770 -6.93 35.20 27.45
CA PHE A 770 -7.35 34.97 28.83
C PHE A 770 -8.05 36.17 29.47
N ASN A 771 -8.36 37.21 28.69
CA ASN A 771 -9.06 38.42 29.11
C ASN A 771 -8.39 39.12 30.33
N ILE A 772 -7.05 39.14 30.37
CA ILE A 772 -6.26 39.86 31.36
C ILE A 772 -5.91 41.23 30.76
N SER A 773 -6.34 42.31 31.42
CA SER A 773 -6.18 43.69 30.95
C SER A 773 -6.09 44.66 32.13
N ASP A 774 -5.52 45.84 31.91
CA ASP A 774 -5.38 46.88 32.95
C ASP A 774 -6.74 47.41 33.43
N SER A 775 -7.71 47.50 32.52
CA SER A 775 -9.12 47.93 32.74
C SER A 775 -9.94 47.04 33.68
N LYS A 776 -9.30 46.10 34.38
CA LYS A 776 -9.89 45.12 35.29
C LYS A 776 -9.35 45.22 36.71
N GLU A 777 -8.24 45.91 36.94
CA GLU A 777 -7.74 46.13 38.30
C GLU A 777 -8.48 47.32 38.94
N LYS A 778 -8.77 47.23 40.24
CA LYS A 778 -9.53 48.22 41.02
C LYS A 778 -8.63 48.86 42.06
N SER A 779 -7.77 49.76 41.61
CA SER A 779 -6.80 50.43 42.46
C SER A 779 -6.25 51.65 41.73
N ASP A 780 -6.62 52.84 42.19
CA ASP A 780 -6.10 54.11 41.66
C ASP A 780 -4.61 54.32 42.03
N ASP A 781 -4.08 53.52 42.97
CA ASP A 781 -2.71 53.58 43.51
C ASP A 781 -1.64 52.79 42.70
N ILE A 782 -1.94 52.29 41.50
CA ILE A 782 -0.98 51.51 40.68
C ILE A 782 -0.48 52.32 39.48
N GLU A 783 0.73 52.89 39.59
CA GLU A 783 1.42 53.60 38.48
C GLU A 783 1.75 52.70 37.28
N ASP A 784 2.02 51.40 37.50
CA ASP A 784 2.39 50.44 36.46
C ASP A 784 1.24 49.46 36.14
N GLY A 785 0.63 49.61 34.96
CA GLY A 785 -0.30 48.62 34.41
C GLY A 785 0.29 47.20 34.35
N ILE A 786 -0.57 46.17 34.36
CA ILE A 786 -0.16 44.76 34.46
C ILE A 786 0.87 44.38 33.41
N LYS A 787 0.80 44.96 32.21
CA LYS A 787 1.78 44.72 31.13
C LYS A 787 3.20 45.15 31.50
N GLU A 788 3.38 46.30 32.14
CA GLU A 788 4.68 46.79 32.59
C GLU A 788 5.15 46.04 33.85
N ARG A 789 4.23 45.66 34.78
CA ARG A 789 4.59 44.76 35.90
C ARG A 789 5.12 43.42 35.40
N LEU A 790 4.50 42.83 34.37
CA LEU A 790 4.96 41.60 33.73
C LEU A 790 6.30 41.78 33.01
N ARG A 791 6.57 42.97 32.44
CA ARG A 791 7.84 43.31 31.81
C ARG A 791 8.97 43.42 32.83
N LYS A 792 8.76 44.17 33.91
CA LYS A 792 9.69 44.29 35.04
C LYS A 792 9.95 42.95 35.75
N LYS A 793 8.97 42.04 35.79
CA LYS A 793 9.08 40.75 36.51
C LYS A 793 9.54 39.54 35.67
N TYR A 794 9.14 39.44 34.41
CA TYR A 794 9.40 38.26 33.55
C TYR A 794 9.95 38.59 32.15
N GLY A 795 10.07 39.87 31.80
CA GLY A 795 10.61 40.37 30.53
C GLY A 795 12.10 40.71 30.61
N GLY A 796 12.51 41.80 29.96
CA GLY A 796 13.85 42.38 30.05
C GLY A 796 14.91 41.78 29.13
N TYR A 797 14.71 40.57 28.60
CA TYR A 797 15.65 39.96 27.65
C TYR A 797 15.59 40.67 26.29
N SER A 798 16.72 40.69 25.59
CA SER A 798 16.81 41.11 24.18
C SER A 798 17.62 40.06 23.40
N CYS A 799 17.35 39.92 22.10
CA CYS A 799 18.10 39.05 21.19
C CYS A 799 18.59 39.83 19.98
N VAL A 800 19.88 39.72 19.67
CA VAL A 800 20.50 40.34 18.50
C VAL A 800 20.37 39.40 17.31
N SER A 801 19.77 39.88 16.22
CA SER A 801 19.54 39.11 15.00
C SER A 801 20.01 39.85 13.75
N ASN A 802 20.05 39.13 12.63
CA ASN A 802 20.39 39.66 11.30
C ASN A 802 19.54 40.86 10.84
N ILE A 803 18.30 41.00 11.34
CA ILE A 803 17.38 42.08 11.00
C ILE A 803 17.37 43.20 12.08
N GLY A 804 18.02 42.97 13.22
CA GLY A 804 18.14 43.95 14.32
C GLY A 804 17.98 43.34 15.71
N ILE A 805 17.84 44.20 16.72
CA ILE A 805 17.68 43.78 18.13
C ILE A 805 16.19 43.63 18.46
N ILE A 806 15.75 42.40 18.68
CA ILE A 806 14.44 42.10 19.26
C ILE A 806 14.51 42.42 20.76
N LYS A 807 13.75 43.41 21.21
CA LYS A 807 13.67 43.84 22.63
C LYS A 807 12.47 43.20 23.32
N ASN A 808 12.44 43.28 24.66
CA ASN A 808 11.33 42.81 25.50
C ASN A 808 10.92 41.35 25.18
N ILE A 809 11.86 40.42 25.23
CA ILE A 809 11.56 38.99 25.20
C ILE A 809 11.26 38.53 26.63
N TYR A 810 10.19 37.74 26.80
CA TYR A 810 9.67 37.29 28.08
C TYR A 810 9.90 35.80 28.31
N ASN A 811 10.06 35.39 29.59
CA ASN A 811 10.20 34.00 29.99
C ASN A 811 8.85 33.24 29.84
N PRO A 812 8.73 32.26 28.92
CA PRO A 812 7.47 31.59 28.62
C PRO A 812 6.81 30.92 29.83
N TYR A 813 7.61 30.19 30.62
CA TYR A 813 7.09 29.46 31.77
C TYR A 813 6.54 30.39 32.85
N SER A 814 7.24 31.50 33.14
CA SER A 814 6.79 32.48 34.14
C SER A 814 5.52 33.20 33.69
N VAL A 815 5.39 33.55 32.41
CA VAL A 815 4.17 34.12 31.84
C VAL A 815 3.02 33.10 31.91
N MET A 816 3.22 31.87 31.42
CA MET A 816 2.17 30.84 31.41
C MET A 816 1.74 30.45 32.84
N LYS A 817 2.66 30.44 33.83
CA LYS A 817 2.29 30.25 35.24
C LYS A 817 1.54 31.43 35.85
N PHE A 818 1.92 32.66 35.52
CA PHE A 818 1.15 33.85 35.89
C PHE A 818 -0.29 33.76 35.36
N VAL A 819 -0.48 33.43 34.08
CA VAL A 819 -1.81 33.30 33.48
C VAL A 819 -2.55 32.10 34.08
N GLN A 820 -1.89 30.97 34.35
CA GLN A 820 -2.52 29.82 35.01
C GLN A 820 -3.08 30.16 36.40
N LYS A 821 -2.39 31.01 37.18
CA LYS A 821 -2.84 31.47 38.49
C LYS A 821 -3.96 32.52 38.40
N ASN A 822 -3.95 33.36 37.36
CA ASN A 822 -4.78 34.57 37.28
C ASN A 822 -5.95 34.51 36.28
N LYS A 823 -6.03 33.54 35.37
CA LYS A 823 -7.07 33.46 34.31
C LYS A 823 -8.53 33.43 34.79
N ASN A 824 -8.75 33.09 36.07
CA ASN A 824 -10.09 33.05 36.69
C ASN A 824 -10.40 34.31 37.53
N LYS A 825 -9.43 35.22 37.72
CA LYS A 825 -9.63 36.44 38.52
C LYS A 825 -10.35 37.53 37.72
N ARG A 826 -11.00 38.45 38.44
CA ARG A 826 -11.58 39.67 37.87
C ARG A 826 -10.69 40.89 38.08
N ASP A 827 -10.01 40.96 39.21
CA ASP A 827 -9.11 42.02 39.70
C ASP A 827 -7.90 41.38 40.44
N ASN A 828 -6.96 42.21 40.91
CA ASN A 828 -5.85 41.84 41.81
C ASN A 828 -4.96 40.69 41.30
N PHE A 829 -4.27 40.91 40.17
CA PHE A 829 -3.44 39.88 39.54
C PHE A 829 -2.13 39.62 40.31
N GLU A 830 -1.93 38.39 40.77
CA GLU A 830 -0.76 37.99 41.55
C GLU A 830 0.43 37.62 40.66
N LEU A 831 1.50 38.40 40.76
CA LEU A 831 2.82 38.01 40.29
C LEU A 831 3.52 37.17 41.37
N SER A 832 4.43 36.27 40.97
CA SER A 832 5.15 35.39 41.91
C SER A 832 6.52 34.99 41.32
N ASN A 833 7.46 34.59 42.17
CA ASN A 833 8.83 34.28 41.76
C ASN A 833 8.95 32.89 41.08
N TYR A 834 8.13 32.61 40.05
CA TYR A 834 8.05 31.31 39.38
C TYR A 834 9.40 30.76 38.91
N TRP A 835 10.34 31.64 38.53
CA TRP A 835 11.68 31.31 38.07
C TRP A 835 12.60 30.75 39.17
N ILE A 836 12.40 31.12 40.45
CA ILE A 836 13.30 30.77 41.55
C ILE A 836 13.08 29.33 42.05
N TYR A 837 11.84 28.84 42.06
CA TYR A 837 11.49 27.50 42.54
C TYR A 837 11.84 26.36 41.55
N SER A 838 12.94 26.48 40.83
CA SER A 838 13.59 25.39 40.09
C SER A 838 15.06 25.26 40.48
N GLU A 839 15.31 24.41 41.48
CA GLU A 839 16.61 23.90 41.92
C GLU A 839 17.73 24.93 42.19
N LYS A 840 17.78 25.40 43.44
CA LYS A 840 18.94 25.99 44.16
C LYS A 840 19.83 26.92 43.33
N ASN A 841 19.42 28.19 43.22
CA ASN A 841 20.22 29.28 42.63
C ASN A 841 21.53 29.60 43.40
N GLU A 842 21.73 29.08 44.61
CA GLU A 842 23.00 29.16 45.36
C GLU A 842 24.21 28.74 44.51
N LYS A 843 24.04 27.68 43.70
CA LYS A 843 25.08 27.16 42.81
C LYS A 843 25.50 28.16 41.74
N LEU A 844 24.64 29.11 41.37
CA LEU A 844 24.97 30.16 40.40
C LEU A 844 25.80 31.28 41.05
N LYS A 845 25.45 31.71 42.27
CA LYS A 845 26.26 32.68 43.05
C LYS A 845 27.70 32.19 43.20
N ASN A 846 27.90 30.92 43.54
CA ASN A 846 29.25 30.36 43.74
C ASN A 846 30.02 30.11 42.44
N LEU A 847 29.34 29.77 41.33
CA LEU A 847 30.00 29.68 40.02
C LEU A 847 30.51 31.06 39.55
N LEU A 848 29.69 32.11 39.70
CA LEU A 848 30.06 33.47 39.30
C LEU A 848 31.19 34.06 40.16
N LYS A 849 31.18 33.81 41.48
CA LYS A 849 32.31 34.19 42.37
C LYS A 849 33.64 33.58 41.92
N ASN A 850 33.63 32.35 41.41
CA ASN A 850 34.87 31.63 41.06
C ASN A 850 35.32 31.86 39.61
N SER A 851 34.42 32.16 38.67
CA SER A 851 34.81 32.47 37.28
C SER A 851 35.48 33.84 37.15
N LEU A 852 34.98 34.85 37.88
CA LEU A 852 35.52 36.22 37.83
C LEU A 852 37.00 36.33 38.28
N VAL A 853 37.51 35.35 39.01
CA VAL A 853 38.92 35.28 39.45
C VAL A 853 39.84 34.62 38.40
N THR A 854 39.29 33.88 37.43
CA THR A 854 40.07 33.09 36.46
C THR A 854 40.08 33.65 35.03
N GLU A 855 39.25 34.65 34.73
CA GLU A 855 39.21 35.29 33.40
C GLU A 855 40.30 36.36 33.15
N GLN A 856 41.15 36.67 34.14
CA GLN A 856 42.30 37.59 33.93
C GLN A 856 43.50 36.94 33.22
N GLU A 857 43.64 35.60 33.24
CA GLU A 857 44.82 34.89 32.70
C GLU A 857 44.54 34.03 31.46
N SER A 858 43.26 33.83 31.07
CA SER A 858 42.91 33.00 29.90
C SER A 858 41.79 33.61 29.05
N GLY A 859 42.15 34.09 27.85
CA GLY A 859 41.25 34.81 26.94
C GLY A 859 40.24 33.93 26.19
N TYR A 860 39.44 33.12 26.89
CA TYR A 860 38.52 32.15 26.30
C TYR A 860 37.12 32.15 26.95
N GLY A 861 36.31 33.17 26.66
CA GLY A 861 34.89 33.17 27.03
C GLY A 861 34.16 34.47 26.72
N ILE A 862 32.86 34.37 26.44
CA ILE A 862 31.91 35.48 26.60
C ILE A 862 30.80 34.95 27.48
N ILE A 863 30.66 35.53 28.68
CA ILE A 863 29.61 35.20 29.64
C ILE A 863 28.36 36.04 29.29
N ASP A 864 27.34 35.38 28.73
CA ASP A 864 26.07 35.98 28.30
C ASP A 864 25.04 35.95 29.46
N ILE A 865 25.00 37.02 30.26
CA ILE A 865 24.08 37.20 31.41
C ILE A 865 23.17 38.41 31.15
N GLY A 866 21.95 38.14 30.67
CA GLY A 866 20.92 39.17 30.49
C GLY A 866 20.14 39.46 31.78
N PHE A 867 20.25 40.69 32.29
CA PHE A 867 19.42 41.30 33.34
C PHE A 867 18.97 42.72 32.88
N PRO A 868 17.88 43.30 33.44
CA PRO A 868 17.20 44.46 32.84
C PRO A 868 17.88 45.83 33.04
N ASN A 869 17.49 46.76 32.15
CA ASN A 869 17.95 48.15 31.92
C ASN A 869 17.90 49.11 33.15
N GLU A 870 18.59 50.27 33.19
CA GLU A 870 19.30 51.08 32.16
C GLU A 870 20.55 51.82 32.80
N LYS A 871 21.21 52.92 32.35
CA LYS A 871 20.94 54.03 31.41
C LYS A 871 22.22 54.79 30.95
N GLU A 872 22.05 55.74 30.02
CA GLU A 872 22.98 56.86 29.64
C GLU A 872 24.48 56.58 29.32
N LYS A 873 24.77 56.54 28.01
CA LYS A 873 25.91 57.22 27.32
C LYS A 873 27.34 57.20 27.94
N LYS A 874 28.23 56.34 27.42
CA LYS A 874 29.32 56.71 26.46
C LYS A 874 30.20 55.52 26.01
N LYS A 875 31.01 55.74 24.97
CA LYS A 875 31.78 54.73 24.20
C LYS A 875 32.86 53.99 25.00
N LYS A 876 32.62 52.72 25.35
CA LYS A 876 33.50 51.53 25.17
C LYS A 876 32.84 50.32 25.86
N CYS A 877 33.00 49.11 25.33
CA CYS A 877 32.41 47.91 25.94
C CYS A 877 33.20 47.46 27.17
N LEU A 878 32.69 47.82 28.36
CA LEU A 878 32.88 47.11 29.62
C LEU A 878 31.47 46.78 30.14
N ILE A 879 31.25 45.54 30.59
CA ILE A 879 29.94 45.09 31.09
C ILE A 879 29.84 45.49 32.56
N GLU A 880 29.17 46.62 32.84
CA GLU A 880 28.91 47.07 34.21
C GLU A 880 27.76 46.26 34.83
N MET A 881 28.09 45.26 35.66
CA MET A 881 27.10 44.47 36.40
C MET A 881 26.67 45.21 37.67
N LYS A 882 25.50 45.87 37.63
CA LYS A 882 24.82 46.37 38.84
C LYS A 882 23.88 45.32 39.42
N VAL A 883 23.93 45.15 40.73
CA VAL A 883 23.01 44.33 41.53
C VAL A 883 22.14 45.28 42.35
N ASN A 884 20.83 45.04 42.42
CA ASN A 884 19.95 45.76 43.33
C ASN A 884 19.98 45.06 44.71
N ASP A 885 20.56 45.71 45.71
CA ASP A 885 20.70 45.15 47.07
C ASP A 885 19.45 45.31 47.96
N GLU A 886 18.39 45.96 47.47
CA GLU A 886 17.19 46.36 48.25
C GLU A 886 16.29 45.21 48.75
N ASN A 887 16.72 43.94 48.69
CA ASN A 887 15.95 42.78 49.15
C ASN A 887 16.83 41.73 49.88
N ILE A 888 17.84 42.17 50.65
CA ILE A 888 18.54 41.32 51.63
C ILE A 888 18.52 42.01 53.01
N LYS A 889 17.47 41.72 53.78
CA LYS A 889 17.44 41.81 55.25
C LYS A 889 16.68 40.59 55.79
N GLU A 890 16.89 40.28 57.06
CA GLU A 890 16.32 39.15 57.80
C GLU A 890 16.77 37.76 57.28
N TYR A 891 17.89 37.27 57.81
CA TYR A 891 18.01 35.95 58.48
C TYR A 891 19.47 35.65 58.92
N GLU A 892 20.07 36.53 59.73
CA GLU A 892 21.28 36.22 60.52
C GLU A 892 21.12 36.85 61.91
N ASP A 893 20.70 36.05 62.89
CA ASP A 893 20.81 36.30 64.35
C ASP A 893 20.48 34.99 65.10
N ASN A 894 21.18 34.72 66.21
CA ASN A 894 21.26 33.42 66.94
C ASN A 894 21.90 32.29 66.08
N GLU A 895 23.06 31.70 66.40
CA GLU A 895 23.52 31.21 67.71
C GLU A 895 25.04 31.37 67.87
N ASP A 896 25.44 31.94 69.00
CA ASP A 896 26.79 31.83 69.59
C ASP A 896 26.65 31.07 70.94
N ASP A 897 27.75 30.61 71.53
CA ASP A 897 27.81 29.76 72.75
C ASP A 897 27.13 28.36 72.63
N ASN A 898 27.86 27.24 72.43
CA ASN A 898 28.73 26.66 73.46
C ASN A 898 29.74 25.60 72.96
N LYS A 899 31.03 25.90 73.20
CA LYS A 899 32.09 25.07 73.83
C LYS A 899 32.19 23.54 73.65
N ILE A 900 33.46 23.14 73.40
CA ILE A 900 34.11 21.80 73.42
C ILE A 900 33.96 21.00 72.12
#